data_AF-I4EB64-F1
#
_entry.id   AF-I4EB64-F1
#
_cell.length_a   1.000
_cell.length_b   1.000
_cell.length_c   1.000
_cell.angle_alpha   90.00
_cell.angle_beta   90.00
_cell.angle_gamma   90.00
#
_symmetry.space_group_name_H-M   'P 1'
#
loop_
_entity.id
_entity.type
_entity.pdbx_description
1 polymer ?
#
loop_
_entity_poly.entity_id
_entity_poly.type
_entity_poly.pdbx_seq_one_letter_code
_entity_poly.pdbx_strand_id
1 'polypeptide(L)'
;MASRRAGKGFLAAYSVDDTYLMRPDRAAGRAGIRSARDRDSRDVLIKVWPRTKGLDDSDLEDVWRSEIRQLQRLAAVPRADDLFVHMTASGKDTEGFYLTLDPGQGSPLETFLQSRRKPEVLAQARQPRYRRLLWANARRLAEALELLHSQGAIHRNLDPWAVITSLTEEPDFRLTGFEWSMRIATVAGKHRGKLEAPPSDNSFSFARDWRDLALLFALFLDIPSGPLGDLKVVPSRVADHASAAEIRLLRIMLGLERVERLNGELVSGRIDEIISSIAADVAGKEARLCLALRLGQDSRLAEAIRRTSNQQIEASDEAEQLRFVEDDLGRQPHLVAIKEGDSTRYALLGQLLTYRLSPYRQPGTNEEPRWEFAFCERTDADAPVSAAVVGDTHIDCGALELVRIAEAAQRFPRRRGKVQRWDEYQARAVRAAARKTDLDRLHQTFALLLVLEMAYAAADVFPVEIISKAPNSGSDVHSIHLVSRQDAERAKLSDLLNLEAPAVRLKKMLDGDEVREEGAWTLSEPGMLGERSPTTTSWRFVGIEEHDDVECLKFEGTSAPPQRVVAFLAPAGLNGRVAQFKRRLKALAALKEHAELLRMLVDPRLRIHDSQDPLDETSEAFKNLDPSKQKALREILSTIPLFFLQGPPGVGKTYLVGDVVRRRFDDEATTRILLSAQSNSAIDHLMSEVQSIFRGVHADARPLMVRARSVDDDESAGELEIDIQADRLLQTLADSDLVGDATTHIRDRIRELADARAVSGRSRRTSSGTLGRRASAELRAFEGMILRAANLVFATTNSYAVERLLDERGLFDWTIVEEAGKATGGELLSPLLLSHRRLMIGDHKQLPPFDIDKISKILAATDKVKQVVLLVDDLVSRYLRDQGIDEMLREIEASENDDDFGRACADTLDILVLFETFVERELKRQKATDKGRPIARRLNEQYRMHPAIARIVSDCFYDRDLITNPKKERVFLTSSPPILSTDTKRLPESPVIFIDMPYSRAEGPGGRAGDRPPPWSNPQEANAVVETLRLLRARQSELPSLAVLSPYWQQVMTLKQRIERNIDGTLSHLKEFAAAIDLAEFCGTVDSFQGGEADVVVVSLVRNNAHSTPARALGFLRDNRRMNVLLSRAKWRLILVGSLQFYKDVVERSAKLPDQDVGFLGKFFESLNRGVSAKEASIVPWSQLKGDAS
;
A
#
# COMPACT_ATOMS: atom_id res chain seq x y z
N MET A 1 3.38 37.71 30.22
CA MET A 1 4.17 36.76 29.40
C MET A 1 4.87 35.83 30.37
N ALA A 2 4.62 34.52 30.27
CA ALA A 2 5.36 33.55 31.06
C ALA A 2 6.84 33.56 30.63
N SER A 3 7.76 33.51 31.60
CA SER A 3 9.18 33.31 31.33
C SER A 3 9.36 31.89 30.82
N ARG A 4 9.96 31.73 29.63
CA ARG A 4 10.37 30.43 29.09
C ARG A 4 11.86 30.22 29.37
N ARG A 5 12.23 29.02 29.80
CA ARG A 5 13.62 28.66 30.09
C ARG A 5 14.05 27.49 29.23
N ALA A 6 15.35 27.44 28.92
CA ALA A 6 15.95 26.26 28.29
C ALA A 6 15.82 25.06 29.24
N GLY A 7 15.28 23.95 28.73
CA GLY A 7 15.17 22.71 29.50
C GLY A 7 16.52 22.04 29.77
N LYS A 8 16.50 20.96 30.56
CA LYS A 8 17.65 20.07 30.80
C LYS A 8 17.33 18.66 30.28
N GLY A 9 18.34 17.84 29.99
CA GLY A 9 18.13 16.47 29.50
C GLY A 9 17.39 16.44 28.17
N PHE A 10 16.34 15.62 28.05
CA PHE A 10 15.47 15.58 26.87
C PHE A 10 14.90 16.97 26.53
N LEU A 11 14.52 17.74 27.57
CA LEU A 11 13.93 19.07 27.40
C LEU A 11 14.92 20.14 26.92
N ALA A 12 16.23 19.84 26.83
CA ALA A 12 17.23 20.80 26.35
C ALA A 12 17.01 21.20 24.87
N ALA A 13 16.28 20.39 24.10
CA ALA A 13 15.88 20.74 22.74
C ALA A 13 14.70 21.73 22.67
N TYR A 14 14.12 22.11 23.82
CA TYR A 14 12.90 22.89 23.90
C TYR A 14 13.03 24.11 24.81
N SER A 15 12.28 25.15 24.47
CA SER A 15 12.05 26.32 25.31
C SER A 15 10.71 26.14 26.03
N VAL A 16 10.74 25.68 27.28
CA VAL A 16 9.55 25.22 28.03
C VAL A 16 9.00 26.34 28.91
N ASP A 17 7.67 26.46 29.00
CA ASP A 17 7.01 27.35 29.95
C ASP A 17 7.24 26.90 31.41
N ASP A 18 7.48 27.85 32.32
CA ASP A 18 7.75 27.57 33.74
C ASP A 18 6.52 26.97 34.47
N THR A 19 5.32 27.12 33.92
CA THR A 19 4.05 26.67 34.52
C THR A 19 3.45 25.49 33.77
N TYR A 20 2.99 24.48 34.52
CA TYR A 20 2.13 23.43 33.97
C TYR A 20 0.75 23.97 33.61
N LEU A 21 0.23 23.57 32.45
CA LEU A 21 -1.19 23.67 32.15
C LEU A 21 -1.97 22.69 33.04
N MET A 22 -1.48 21.46 33.15
CA MET A 22 -2.00 20.42 34.05
C MET A 22 -0.83 19.82 34.84
N ARG A 23 -0.93 19.75 36.16
CA ARG A 23 0.13 19.17 37.00
C ARG A 23 0.11 17.63 36.92
N PRO A 24 1.29 16.97 36.96
CA PRO A 24 1.36 15.51 36.98
C PRO A 24 0.78 14.95 38.29
N ASP A 25 0.18 13.76 38.21
CA ASP A 25 -0.34 13.03 39.36
C ASP A 25 0.15 11.58 39.28
N ARG A 26 1.21 11.31 40.05
CA ARG A 26 1.90 10.01 40.03
C ARG A 26 1.05 8.88 40.60
N ALA A 27 0.23 9.16 41.62
CA ALA A 27 -0.62 8.13 42.24
C ALA A 27 -1.68 7.61 41.26
N ALA A 28 -2.19 8.51 40.42
CA ALA A 28 -3.10 8.17 39.33
C ALA A 28 -2.38 7.86 38.00
N GLY A 29 -1.04 7.82 37.95
CA GLY A 29 -0.22 7.63 36.74
C GLY A 29 -0.41 8.68 35.63
N ARG A 30 -1.03 9.83 35.94
CA ARG A 30 -1.41 10.87 34.97
C ARG A 30 -0.25 11.82 34.71
N ALA A 31 -0.01 12.11 33.43
CA ALA A 31 1.03 13.03 32.97
C ALA A 31 0.74 14.48 33.38
N GLY A 32 1.78 15.30 33.55
CA GLY A 32 1.64 16.75 33.54
C GLY A 32 1.74 17.29 32.12
N ILE A 33 1.01 18.36 31.78
CA ILE A 33 1.06 19.01 30.45
C ILE A 33 1.73 20.37 30.57
N ARG A 34 2.70 20.64 29.69
CA ARG A 34 3.37 21.94 29.54
C ARG A 34 3.33 22.42 28.10
N SER A 35 3.28 23.74 27.91
CA SER A 35 3.53 24.37 26.61
C SER A 35 5.03 24.60 26.43
N ALA A 36 5.53 24.44 25.21
CA ALA A 36 6.92 24.69 24.86
C ALA A 36 7.06 25.12 23.40
N ARG A 37 8.28 25.53 23.01
CA ARG A 37 8.68 25.67 21.61
C ARG A 37 9.82 24.73 21.27
N ASP A 38 9.77 24.14 20.08
CA ASP A 38 10.87 23.38 19.51
C ASP A 38 12.00 24.28 18.98
N ARG A 39 13.01 23.69 18.34
CA ARG A 39 14.16 24.42 17.77
C ARG A 39 13.79 25.32 16.59
N ASP A 40 12.71 25.01 15.90
CA ASP A 40 12.19 25.78 14.77
C ASP A 40 11.16 26.82 15.23
N SER A 41 11.06 27.06 16.55
CA SER A 41 10.12 27.98 17.18
C SER A 41 8.64 27.63 16.99
N ARG A 42 8.32 26.37 16.67
CA ARG A 42 6.94 25.86 16.60
C ARG A 42 6.44 25.56 17.99
N ASP A 43 5.20 25.96 18.28
CA ASP A 43 4.57 25.67 19.58
C ASP A 43 4.20 24.18 19.68
N VAL A 44 4.53 23.56 20.80
CA VAL A 44 4.32 22.13 21.09
C VAL A 44 3.75 21.94 22.50
N LEU A 45 3.06 20.82 22.72
CA LEU A 45 2.65 20.38 24.06
C LEU A 45 3.55 19.23 24.50
N ILE A 46 4.08 19.31 25.71
CA ILE A 46 4.92 18.27 26.31
C ILE A 46 4.16 17.65 27.48
N LYS A 47 3.83 16.36 27.35
CA LYS A 47 3.42 15.51 28.47
C LYS A 47 4.66 15.02 29.23
N VAL A 48 4.59 15.06 30.56
CA VAL A 48 5.70 14.77 31.47
C VAL A 48 5.25 13.83 32.58
N TRP A 49 5.88 12.66 32.68
CA TRP A 49 5.78 11.77 33.84
C TRP A 49 7.08 11.86 34.64
N PRO A 50 7.09 12.59 35.77
CA PRO A 50 8.31 12.80 36.54
C PRO A 50 8.77 11.53 37.25
N ARG A 51 10.08 11.26 37.21
CA ARG A 51 10.73 10.20 37.99
C ARG A 51 10.96 10.65 39.43
N THR A 52 10.99 9.69 40.35
CA THR A 52 11.34 9.93 41.76
C THR A 52 12.60 9.16 42.08
N LYS A 53 13.64 9.85 42.55
CA LYS A 53 14.92 9.22 42.90
C LYS A 53 14.71 8.10 43.94
N GLY A 54 15.21 6.91 43.63
CA GLY A 54 15.20 5.76 44.54
C GLY A 54 13.94 4.89 44.51
N LEU A 55 12.97 5.17 43.62
CA LEU A 55 11.82 4.31 43.38
C LEU A 55 11.96 3.55 42.05
N ASP A 56 11.34 2.37 41.95
CA ASP A 56 11.11 1.72 40.67
C ASP A 56 9.99 2.47 39.93
N ASP A 57 10.25 2.80 38.66
CA ASP A 57 9.34 3.54 37.78
C ASP A 57 8.89 2.66 36.59
N SER A 58 9.07 1.34 36.66
CA SER A 58 8.69 0.38 35.62
C SER A 58 7.23 0.54 35.17
N ASP A 59 6.29 0.61 36.11
CA ASP A 59 4.86 0.83 35.79
C ASP A 59 4.60 2.13 35.03
N LEU A 60 5.30 3.22 35.38
CA LEU A 60 5.17 4.52 34.68
C LEU A 60 5.79 4.46 33.29
N GLU A 61 6.90 3.74 33.14
CA GLU A 61 7.52 3.49 31.84
C GLU A 61 6.56 2.72 30.92
N ASP A 62 5.85 1.72 31.45
CA ASP A 62 4.88 0.92 30.69
C ASP A 62 3.65 1.74 30.28
N VAL A 63 3.13 2.61 31.15
CA VAL A 63 2.05 3.55 30.81
C VAL A 63 2.49 4.51 29.70
N TRP A 64 3.69 5.09 29.82
CA TRP A 64 4.23 5.99 28.81
C TRP A 64 4.47 5.30 27.46
N ARG A 65 5.05 4.09 27.47
CA ARG A 65 5.22 3.26 26.27
C ARG A 65 3.88 2.85 25.67
N SER A 66 2.88 2.56 26.50
CA SER A 66 1.51 2.29 26.05
C SER A 66 0.95 3.48 25.27
N GLU A 67 1.07 4.70 25.78
CA GLU A 67 0.61 5.89 25.06
C GLU A 67 1.31 6.06 23.71
N ILE A 68 2.65 5.90 23.67
CA ILE A 68 3.43 5.97 22.42
C ILE A 68 2.91 4.97 21.40
N ARG A 69 2.72 3.71 21.81
CA ARG A 69 2.24 2.65 20.92
C ARG A 69 0.85 2.97 20.37
N GLN A 70 -0.06 3.46 21.20
CA GLN A 70 -1.42 3.79 20.75
C GLN A 70 -1.42 4.97 19.77
N LEU A 71 -0.63 6.02 20.03
CA LEU A 71 -0.48 7.14 19.11
C LEU A 71 0.15 6.74 17.77
N GLN A 72 1.18 5.89 17.79
CA GLN A 72 1.79 5.35 16.57
C GLN A 72 0.78 4.53 15.76
N ARG A 73 -0.02 3.69 16.41
CA ARG A 73 -1.06 2.89 15.73
C ARG A 73 -2.14 3.77 15.13
N LEU A 74 -2.60 4.78 15.88
CA LEU A 74 -3.61 5.72 15.38
C LEU A 74 -3.08 6.51 14.19
N ALA A 75 -1.79 6.83 14.13
CA ALA A 75 -1.18 7.50 12.98
C ALA A 75 -1.24 6.67 11.67
N ALA A 76 -1.48 5.36 11.76
CA ALA A 76 -1.73 4.49 10.59
C ALA A 76 -3.19 4.51 10.10
N VAL A 77 -4.10 5.14 10.85
CA VAL A 77 -5.52 5.18 10.47
C VAL A 77 -5.70 6.29 9.41
N PRO A 78 -6.41 6.03 8.30
CA PRO A 78 -6.82 7.09 7.38
C PRO A 78 -7.54 8.23 8.12
N ARG A 79 -7.25 9.48 7.76
CA ARG A 79 -7.76 10.71 8.42
C ARG A 79 -7.34 10.90 9.89
N ALA A 80 -6.35 10.15 10.38
CA ALA A 80 -5.86 10.31 11.75
C ALA A 80 -5.32 11.70 12.07
N ASP A 81 -4.59 12.32 11.13
CA ASP A 81 -4.04 13.68 11.29
C ASP A 81 -5.12 14.74 11.56
N ASP A 82 -6.31 14.51 11.03
CA ASP A 82 -7.44 15.42 11.20
C ASP A 82 -8.08 15.25 12.57
N LEU A 83 -8.11 14.03 13.11
CA LEU A 83 -8.93 13.68 14.27
C LEU A 83 -8.13 13.50 15.56
N PHE A 84 -6.84 13.19 15.46
CA PHE A 84 -5.95 12.92 16.57
C PHE A 84 -4.78 13.89 16.60
N VAL A 85 -4.26 14.15 17.80
CA VAL A 85 -3.07 14.98 17.97
C VAL A 85 -1.82 14.14 17.69
N HIS A 86 -1.00 14.60 16.75
CA HIS A 86 0.18 13.87 16.32
C HIS A 86 1.32 13.96 17.35
N MET A 87 2.01 12.83 17.56
CA MET A 87 3.25 12.76 18.35
C MET A 87 4.44 13.11 17.47
N THR A 88 5.25 14.09 17.89
CA THR A 88 6.46 14.51 17.16
C THR A 88 7.75 13.98 17.77
N ALA A 89 7.77 13.71 19.06
CA ALA A 89 8.94 13.15 19.74
C ALA A 89 8.55 12.46 21.04
N SER A 90 9.37 11.51 21.46
CA SER A 90 9.32 10.90 22.77
C SER A 90 10.74 10.76 23.30
N GLY A 91 10.88 10.70 24.62
CA GLY A 91 12.17 10.41 25.24
C GLY A 91 12.06 10.19 26.73
N LYS A 92 13.13 9.67 27.32
CA LYS A 92 13.25 9.46 28.76
C LYS A 92 14.65 9.86 29.22
N ASP A 93 14.75 10.41 30.43
CA ASP A 93 16.01 10.72 31.08
C ASP A 93 15.93 10.44 32.60
N THR A 94 16.91 10.94 33.36
CA THR A 94 16.96 10.75 34.82
C THR A 94 15.86 11.50 35.57
N GLU A 95 15.23 12.50 34.96
CA GLU A 95 14.22 13.36 35.58
C GLU A 95 12.79 12.93 35.23
N GLY A 96 12.58 12.25 34.09
CA GLY A 96 11.23 11.90 33.65
C GLY A 96 11.13 11.08 32.38
N PHE A 97 9.88 10.76 32.03
CA PHE A 97 9.46 10.32 30.69
C PHE A 97 8.67 11.45 30.03
N TYR A 98 8.86 11.60 28.72
CA TYR A 98 8.36 12.74 27.97
C TYR A 98 7.72 12.31 26.66
N LEU A 99 6.67 13.03 26.29
CA LEU A 99 5.99 12.89 25.02
C LEU A 99 5.67 14.28 24.48
N THR A 100 6.08 14.56 23.25
CA THR A 100 5.86 15.84 22.58
C THR A 100 4.78 15.67 21.52
N LEU A 101 3.77 16.52 21.60
CA LEU A 101 2.61 16.54 20.73
C LEU A 101 2.61 17.83 19.90
N ASP A 102 2.16 17.74 18.66
CA ASP A 102 1.93 18.89 17.77
C ASP A 102 0.47 19.36 17.90
N PRO A 103 0.19 20.39 18.71
CA PRO A 103 -1.16 20.93 18.85
C PRO A 103 -1.54 21.84 17.67
N GLY A 104 -0.68 22.04 16.66
CA GLY A 104 -0.81 23.12 15.68
C GLY A 104 -0.90 24.48 16.39
N GLN A 105 -1.99 25.21 16.15
CA GLN A 105 -2.29 26.47 16.85
C GLN A 105 -3.20 26.28 18.08
N GLY A 106 -3.47 25.03 18.46
CA GLY A 106 -4.44 24.69 19.49
C GLY A 106 -3.88 24.60 20.92
N SER A 107 -4.78 24.44 21.88
CA SER A 107 -4.50 24.12 23.28
C SER A 107 -5.60 23.23 23.84
N PRO A 108 -5.41 22.57 25.01
CA PRO A 108 -6.47 21.77 25.62
C PRO A 108 -7.73 22.59 25.87
N LEU A 109 -8.91 22.04 25.56
CA LEU A 109 -10.21 22.72 25.69
C LEU A 109 -10.42 23.27 27.11
N GLU A 110 -9.95 22.54 28.13
CA GLU A 110 -10.00 22.96 29.53
C GLU A 110 -9.36 24.35 29.75
N THR A 111 -8.27 24.67 29.04
CA THR A 111 -7.60 25.97 29.18
C THR A 111 -8.50 27.14 28.77
N PHE A 112 -9.39 26.93 27.79
CA PHE A 112 -10.38 27.91 27.37
C PHE A 112 -11.60 27.94 28.29
N LEU A 113 -12.02 26.79 28.82
CA LEU A 113 -13.12 26.70 29.78
C LEU A 113 -12.78 27.39 31.11
N GLN A 114 -11.53 27.28 31.58
CA GLN A 114 -11.03 27.93 32.79
C GLN A 114 -10.63 29.40 32.59
N SER A 115 -10.60 29.88 31.33
CA SER A 115 -10.21 31.25 31.04
C SER A 115 -11.18 32.27 31.64
N ARG A 116 -10.65 33.37 32.21
CA ARG A 116 -11.47 34.45 32.77
C ARG A 116 -12.41 35.10 31.74
N ARG A 117 -11.97 35.14 30.47
CA ARG A 117 -12.75 35.65 29.34
C ARG A 117 -12.90 34.53 28.32
N LYS A 118 -14.07 33.89 28.32
CA LYS A 118 -14.37 32.80 27.38
C LYS A 118 -14.25 33.28 25.92
N PRO A 119 -13.64 32.46 25.03
CA PRO A 119 -13.66 32.71 23.59
C PRO A 119 -15.07 32.82 23.05
N GLU A 120 -15.25 33.54 21.94
CA GLU A 120 -16.58 33.87 21.40
C GLU A 120 -17.43 32.61 21.12
N VAL A 121 -16.82 31.57 20.54
CA VAL A 121 -17.47 30.29 20.23
C VAL A 121 -18.11 29.66 21.48
N LEU A 122 -17.43 29.69 22.63
CA LEU A 122 -17.92 29.13 23.89
C LEU A 122 -18.84 30.10 24.64
N ALA A 123 -18.55 31.40 24.60
CA ALA A 123 -19.37 32.43 25.23
C ALA A 123 -20.75 32.54 24.59
N GLN A 124 -20.84 32.27 23.28
CA GLN A 124 -22.05 32.35 22.48
C GLN A 124 -22.53 30.96 22.00
N ALA A 125 -22.19 29.88 22.72
CA ALA A 125 -22.54 28.50 22.38
C ALA A 125 -24.04 28.23 22.17
N ARG A 126 -24.91 29.11 22.68
CA ARG A 126 -26.37 29.06 22.50
C ARG A 126 -26.86 29.64 21.17
N GLN A 127 -26.04 30.43 20.48
CA GLN A 127 -26.42 31.02 19.19
C GLN A 127 -26.33 29.97 18.07
N PRO A 128 -27.29 29.93 17.12
CA PRO A 128 -27.33 28.90 16.08
C PRO A 128 -26.03 28.71 15.29
N ARG A 129 -25.33 29.80 14.95
CA ARG A 129 -24.04 29.75 14.23
C ARG A 129 -22.98 28.96 15.00
N TYR A 130 -22.67 29.39 16.22
CA TYR A 130 -21.65 28.77 17.06
C TYR A 130 -22.09 27.40 17.56
N ARG A 131 -23.39 27.19 17.78
CA ARG A 131 -23.96 25.89 18.11
C ARG A 131 -23.77 24.88 16.99
N ARG A 132 -23.99 25.27 15.73
CA ARG A 132 -23.71 24.43 14.54
C ARG A 132 -22.23 24.06 14.48
N LEU A 133 -21.34 25.02 14.71
CA LEU A 133 -19.90 24.80 14.74
C LEU A 133 -19.49 23.83 15.86
N LEU A 134 -20.04 23.99 17.07
CA LEU A 134 -19.79 23.08 18.20
C LEU A 134 -20.31 21.67 17.93
N TRP A 135 -21.45 21.51 17.26
CA TRP A 135 -21.92 20.20 16.82
C TRP A 135 -21.06 19.60 15.70
N ALA A 136 -20.52 20.41 14.78
CA ALA A 136 -19.54 19.95 13.82
C ALA A 136 -18.23 19.49 14.50
N ASN A 137 -17.83 20.15 15.58
CA ASN A 137 -16.73 19.70 16.44
C ASN A 137 -17.08 18.42 17.22
N ALA A 138 -18.32 18.29 17.71
CA ALA A 138 -18.83 17.07 18.33
C ALA A 138 -18.81 15.90 17.34
N ARG A 139 -19.16 16.15 16.07
CA ARG A 139 -19.11 15.15 14.98
C ARG A 139 -17.70 14.59 14.80
N ARG A 140 -16.67 15.45 14.87
CA ARG A 140 -15.26 15.05 14.79
C ARG A 140 -14.85 14.17 15.97
N LEU A 141 -15.25 14.53 17.20
CA LEU A 141 -14.94 13.69 18.37
C LEU A 141 -15.67 12.34 18.34
N ALA A 142 -16.92 12.31 17.88
CA ALA A 142 -17.65 11.06 17.67
C ALA A 142 -16.98 10.19 16.61
N GLU A 143 -16.45 10.79 15.55
CA GLU A 143 -15.66 10.10 14.53
C GLU A 143 -14.36 9.53 15.09
N ALA A 144 -13.60 10.33 15.83
CA ALA A 144 -12.36 9.92 16.48
C ALA A 144 -12.60 8.74 17.43
N LEU A 145 -13.69 8.78 18.21
CA LEU A 145 -14.05 7.70 19.12
C LEU A 145 -14.46 6.42 18.37
N GLU A 146 -15.24 6.54 17.30
CA GLU A 146 -15.60 5.39 16.45
C GLU A 146 -14.36 4.76 15.81
N LEU A 147 -13.40 5.58 15.35
CA LEU A 147 -12.11 5.07 14.85
C LEU A 147 -11.40 4.25 15.92
N LEU A 148 -11.33 4.74 17.16
CA LEU A 148 -10.74 4.01 18.27
C LEU A 148 -11.48 2.68 18.55
N HIS A 149 -12.82 2.73 18.61
CA HIS A 149 -13.67 1.58 18.89
C HIS A 149 -13.60 0.51 17.79
N SER A 150 -13.47 0.93 16.52
CA SER A 150 -13.27 0.02 15.38
C SER A 150 -11.98 -0.80 15.51
N GLN A 151 -10.98 -0.29 16.24
CA GLN A 151 -9.74 -0.97 16.57
C GLN A 151 -9.82 -1.84 17.83
N GLY A 152 -11.01 -1.98 18.43
CA GLY A 152 -11.22 -2.70 19.68
C GLY A 152 -10.63 -2.00 20.90
N ALA A 153 -10.37 -0.70 20.82
CA ALA A 153 -9.79 0.09 21.91
C ALA A 153 -10.85 0.99 22.58
N ILE A 154 -10.78 1.08 23.90
CA ILE A 154 -11.54 2.03 24.72
C ILE A 154 -10.62 3.13 25.22
N HIS A 155 -11.10 4.37 25.27
CA HIS A 155 -10.29 5.56 25.60
C HIS A 155 -10.08 5.74 27.10
N ARG A 156 -11.14 5.57 27.90
CA ARG A 156 -11.14 5.67 29.38
C ARG A 156 -10.78 7.03 29.99
N ASN A 157 -10.56 8.06 29.18
CA ASN A 157 -10.07 9.37 29.62
C ASN A 157 -10.64 10.51 28.75
N LEU A 158 -11.93 10.46 28.44
CA LEU A 158 -12.61 11.47 27.61
C LEU A 158 -13.05 12.64 28.49
N ASP A 159 -12.21 13.66 28.56
CA ASP A 159 -12.45 14.89 29.31
C ASP A 159 -11.98 16.13 28.51
N PRO A 160 -12.16 17.36 29.02
CA PRO A 160 -11.71 18.56 28.30
C PRO A 160 -10.18 18.72 28.18
N TRP A 161 -9.36 17.96 28.92
CA TRP A 161 -7.91 17.92 28.71
C TRP A 161 -7.52 17.03 27.53
N ALA A 162 -8.34 16.04 27.21
CA ALA A 162 -8.18 15.15 26.06
C ALA A 162 -8.55 15.79 24.71
N VAL A 163 -9.13 16.99 24.68
CA VAL A 163 -9.51 17.68 23.44
C VAL A 163 -8.59 18.87 23.18
N ILE A 164 -7.91 18.89 22.03
CA ILE A 164 -7.11 20.03 21.56
C ILE A 164 -7.90 20.81 20.50
N THR A 165 -7.95 22.14 20.65
CA THR A 165 -8.65 23.05 19.75
C THR A 165 -8.01 24.43 19.76
N SER A 166 -8.14 25.17 18.68
CA SER A 166 -7.85 26.61 18.56
C SER A 166 -9.11 27.48 18.59
N LEU A 167 -10.30 26.86 18.60
CA LEU A 167 -11.61 27.51 18.58
C LEU A 167 -11.75 28.54 17.45
N THR A 168 -11.30 28.17 16.25
CA THR A 168 -11.46 28.97 15.03
C THR A 168 -12.93 28.95 14.55
N GLU A 169 -13.23 29.65 13.45
CA GLU A 169 -14.55 29.60 12.83
C GLU A 169 -14.81 28.29 12.05
N GLU A 170 -13.83 27.38 11.97
CA GLU A 170 -13.93 26.06 11.34
C GLU A 170 -13.82 24.93 12.39
N PRO A 171 -14.44 23.76 12.16
CA PRO A 171 -14.33 22.63 13.08
C PRO A 171 -12.89 22.09 13.17
N ASP A 172 -12.30 22.10 14.36
CA ASP A 172 -10.88 21.82 14.59
C ASP A 172 -10.58 20.90 15.80
N PHE A 173 -11.61 20.35 16.46
CA PHE A 173 -11.43 19.48 17.62
C PHE A 173 -10.63 18.22 17.25
N ARG A 174 -9.61 17.92 18.05
CA ARG A 174 -8.74 16.74 17.95
C ARG A 174 -8.57 16.05 19.29
N LEU A 175 -8.47 14.72 19.28
CA LEU A 175 -8.40 13.89 20.48
C LEU A 175 -6.96 13.51 20.84
N THR A 176 -6.65 13.47 22.14
CA THR A 176 -5.41 12.99 22.76
C THR A 176 -5.75 12.28 24.08
N GLY A 177 -4.77 11.85 24.87
CA GLY A 177 -5.05 11.26 26.19
C GLY A 177 -5.11 9.72 26.22
N PHE A 178 -4.28 9.06 25.42
CA PHE A 178 -4.33 7.60 25.22
C PHE A 178 -3.56 6.76 26.25
N GLU A 179 -2.96 7.37 27.28
CA GLU A 179 -2.19 6.68 28.33
C GLU A 179 -2.97 5.58 29.06
N TRP A 180 -4.29 5.74 29.19
CA TRP A 180 -5.18 4.78 29.84
C TRP A 180 -6.00 3.95 28.87
N SER A 181 -5.81 4.15 27.57
CA SER A 181 -6.56 3.41 26.57
C SER A 181 -6.24 1.93 26.65
N MET A 182 -7.27 1.10 26.49
CA MET A 182 -7.17 -0.35 26.65
C MET A 182 -7.74 -1.04 25.44
N ARG A 183 -7.04 -2.04 24.92
CA ARG A 183 -7.54 -2.92 23.87
C ARG A 183 -8.21 -4.12 24.49
N ILE A 184 -9.40 -4.42 24.02
CA ILE A 184 -10.10 -5.65 24.40
C ILE A 184 -9.53 -6.78 23.55
N ALA A 185 -8.36 -7.27 23.97
CA ALA A 185 -7.83 -8.57 23.55
C ALA A 185 -8.23 -9.58 24.64
N THR A 186 -8.52 -10.81 24.25
CA THR A 186 -8.84 -11.94 25.15
C THR A 186 -7.96 -11.89 26.40
N VAL A 187 -8.61 -11.71 27.55
CA VAL A 187 -7.98 -11.52 28.86
C VAL A 187 -7.01 -12.66 29.12
N ALA A 188 -5.74 -12.31 29.35
CA ALA A 188 -4.75 -13.23 29.86
C ALA A 188 -5.25 -13.80 31.21
N GLY A 189 -5.63 -15.06 31.20
CA GLY A 189 -5.97 -15.80 32.41
C GLY A 189 -4.72 -16.00 33.25
N LYS A 190 -4.61 -15.26 34.36
CA LYS A 190 -3.94 -15.72 35.59
C LYS A 190 -4.30 -14.88 36.82
N HIS A 191 -5.60 -14.74 37.10
CA HIS A 191 -6.05 -14.54 38.49
C HIS A 191 -7.23 -15.48 38.78
N ARG A 192 -6.94 -16.65 39.36
CA ARG A 192 -7.93 -17.47 40.07
C ARG A 192 -8.18 -16.86 41.45
N GLY A 193 -8.88 -15.72 41.47
CA GLY A 193 -9.58 -15.23 42.66
C GLY A 193 -11.08 -15.30 42.35
N LYS A 194 -11.90 -15.82 43.26
CA LYS A 194 -13.36 -15.76 43.11
C LYS A 194 -13.77 -14.31 42.87
N LEU A 195 -14.26 -14.02 41.66
CA LEU A 195 -14.82 -12.73 41.31
C LEU A 195 -16.20 -12.61 41.97
N GLU A 196 -16.25 -11.96 43.13
CA GLU A 196 -17.45 -11.25 43.56
C GLU A 196 -17.39 -9.83 42.94
N ALA A 197 -18.46 -9.42 42.27
CA ALA A 197 -18.54 -8.08 41.69
C ALA A 197 -18.42 -7.02 42.80
N PRO A 198 -17.50 -6.04 42.71
CA PRO A 198 -17.40 -4.98 43.71
C PRO A 198 -18.56 -3.98 43.56
N PRO A 199 -19.13 -3.47 44.68
CA PRO A 199 -20.09 -2.37 44.66
C PRO A 199 -19.36 -1.02 44.54
N SER A 200 -18.90 -0.67 43.33
CA SER A 200 -18.62 0.71 42.89
C SER A 200 -18.46 0.70 41.36
N ASP A 201 -19.10 1.63 40.64
CA ASP A 201 -19.17 1.65 39.17
C ASP A 201 -17.84 2.13 38.54
N ASN A 202 -16.78 1.34 38.72
CA ASN A 202 -15.45 1.50 38.10
C ASN A 202 -15.32 0.67 36.81
N SER A 203 -16.44 0.38 36.14
CA SER A 203 -16.47 -0.44 34.92
C SER A 203 -16.19 0.41 33.67
N PHE A 204 -15.21 -0.01 32.85
CA PHE A 204 -14.88 0.64 31.58
C PHE A 204 -15.36 -0.22 30.40
N SER A 205 -15.98 0.41 29.40
CA SER A 205 -16.53 -0.25 28.22
C SER A 205 -16.70 0.73 27.07
N PHE A 206 -16.98 0.25 25.85
CA PHE A 206 -17.35 1.12 24.72
C PHE A 206 -18.54 2.02 25.06
N ALA A 207 -19.54 1.50 25.76
CA ALA A 207 -20.70 2.28 26.21
C ALA A 207 -20.31 3.37 27.22
N ARG A 208 -19.30 3.12 28.06
CA ARG A 208 -18.78 4.11 29.01
C ARG A 208 -18.11 5.28 28.28
N ASP A 209 -17.31 5.01 27.25
CA ASP A 209 -16.70 6.07 26.45
C ASP A 209 -17.77 6.96 25.78
N TRP A 210 -18.84 6.38 25.22
CA TRP A 210 -19.95 7.16 24.65
C TRP A 210 -20.65 8.03 25.71
N ARG A 211 -20.80 7.52 26.94
CA ARG A 211 -21.36 8.28 28.07
C ARG A 211 -20.45 9.45 28.44
N ASP A 212 -19.14 9.21 28.57
CA ASP A 212 -18.17 10.26 28.92
C ASP A 212 -18.10 11.32 27.80
N LEU A 213 -18.20 10.91 26.53
CA LEU A 213 -18.31 11.82 25.39
C LEU A 213 -19.60 12.65 25.42
N ALA A 214 -20.73 12.06 25.82
CA ALA A 214 -22.00 12.79 25.96
C ALA A 214 -21.94 13.88 27.03
N LEU A 215 -21.25 13.60 28.15
CA LEU A 215 -21.02 14.58 29.21
C LEU A 215 -20.11 15.71 28.73
N LEU A 216 -19.08 15.38 27.94
CA LEU A 216 -18.22 16.37 27.30
C LEU A 216 -18.99 17.25 26.31
N PHE A 217 -19.88 16.67 25.50
CA PHE A 217 -20.77 17.42 24.60
C PHE A 217 -21.68 18.37 25.38
N ALA A 218 -22.34 17.87 26.43
CA ALA A 218 -23.20 18.69 27.27
C ALA A 218 -22.43 19.89 27.87
N LEU A 219 -21.18 19.69 28.28
CA LEU A 219 -20.33 20.73 28.85
C LEU A 219 -20.07 21.89 27.87
N PHE A 220 -19.57 21.62 26.66
CA PHE A 220 -19.24 22.69 25.71
C PHE A 220 -20.45 23.23 24.95
N LEU A 221 -21.57 22.50 24.90
CA LEU A 221 -22.86 22.96 24.34
C LEU A 221 -23.70 23.76 25.35
N ASP A 222 -23.20 23.95 26.57
CA ASP A 222 -23.85 24.62 27.68
C ASP A 222 -25.21 23.98 28.05
N ILE A 223 -25.25 22.65 28.12
CA ILE A 223 -26.42 21.85 28.51
C ILE A 223 -26.21 21.33 29.94
N PRO A 224 -27.15 21.58 30.88
CA PRO A 224 -26.97 21.21 32.27
C PRO A 224 -27.10 19.70 32.49
N SER A 225 -26.10 19.09 33.13
CA SER A 225 -26.02 17.63 33.34
C SER A 225 -27.13 17.07 34.25
N GLY A 226 -27.58 17.83 35.25
CA GLY A 226 -28.65 17.43 36.17
C GLY A 226 -29.99 17.16 35.46
N PRO A 227 -30.62 18.17 34.82
CA PRO A 227 -31.86 18.00 34.05
C PRO A 227 -31.70 17.02 32.88
N LEU A 228 -30.51 16.92 32.29
CA LEU A 228 -30.22 15.96 31.22
C LEU A 228 -30.39 14.50 31.69
N GLY A 229 -29.89 14.19 32.90
CA GLY A 229 -29.97 12.87 33.51
C GLY A 229 -31.34 12.50 34.11
N ASP A 230 -32.23 13.47 34.31
CA ASP A 230 -33.57 13.23 34.86
C ASP A 230 -34.59 12.91 33.76
N LEU A 231 -34.96 11.63 33.62
CA LEU A 231 -35.96 11.17 32.65
C LEU A 231 -37.37 11.73 32.90
N LYS A 232 -37.65 12.31 34.08
CA LYS A 232 -38.92 13.01 34.34
C LYS A 232 -39.00 14.36 33.62
N VAL A 233 -37.86 14.95 33.26
CA VAL A 233 -37.80 16.19 32.49
C VAL A 233 -37.97 15.86 31.01
N VAL A 234 -38.98 16.44 30.37
CA VAL A 234 -39.20 16.28 28.92
C VAL A 234 -38.00 16.87 28.16
N PRO A 235 -37.51 16.23 27.07
CA PRO A 235 -36.31 16.69 26.35
C PRO A 235 -36.31 18.19 25.99
N SER A 236 -37.45 18.74 25.59
CA SER A 236 -37.61 20.16 25.24
C SER A 236 -37.50 21.15 26.41
N ARG A 237 -37.44 20.66 27.66
CA ARG A 237 -37.31 21.47 28.89
C ARG A 237 -35.96 21.29 29.58
N VAL A 238 -35.04 20.53 28.99
CA VAL A 238 -33.69 20.30 29.56
C VAL A 238 -32.82 21.55 29.39
N ALA A 239 -32.90 22.22 28.24
CA ALA A 239 -32.25 23.49 27.98
C ALA A 239 -33.04 24.27 26.91
N ASP A 240 -33.36 25.54 27.17
CA ASP A 240 -34.23 26.35 26.30
C ASP A 240 -33.66 26.59 24.90
N HIS A 241 -32.33 26.52 24.74
CA HIS A 241 -31.62 26.70 23.49
C HIS A 241 -31.30 25.40 22.74
N ALA A 242 -31.66 24.24 23.30
CA ALA A 242 -31.41 22.93 22.71
C ALA A 242 -32.72 22.31 22.19
N SER A 243 -32.68 21.76 20.98
CA SER A 243 -33.78 21.00 20.42
C SER A 243 -33.99 19.67 21.15
N ALA A 244 -35.20 19.12 21.04
CA ALA A 244 -35.49 17.80 21.60
C ALA A 244 -34.64 16.68 20.94
N ALA A 245 -34.18 16.87 19.70
CA ALA A 245 -33.31 15.91 19.00
C ALA A 245 -31.92 15.84 19.63
N GLU A 246 -31.34 16.99 19.96
CA GLU A 246 -30.04 17.10 20.66
C GLU A 246 -30.07 16.39 22.02
N ILE A 247 -31.12 16.67 22.80
CA ILE A 247 -31.25 16.10 24.15
C ILE A 247 -31.49 14.58 24.09
N ARG A 248 -32.28 14.09 23.13
CA ARG A 248 -32.48 12.64 22.93
C ARG A 248 -31.17 11.95 22.55
N LEU A 249 -30.38 12.52 21.64
CA LEU A 249 -29.07 11.95 21.29
C LEU A 249 -28.17 11.83 22.52
N LEU A 250 -28.07 12.88 23.35
CA LEU A 250 -27.27 12.82 24.58
C LEU A 250 -27.80 11.78 25.56
N ARG A 251 -29.13 11.65 25.74
CA ARG A 251 -29.72 10.61 26.60
C ARG A 251 -29.49 9.19 26.09
N ILE A 252 -29.53 8.99 24.77
CA ILE A 252 -29.14 7.74 24.11
C ILE A 252 -27.69 7.39 24.45
N MET A 253 -26.76 8.33 24.28
CA MET A 253 -25.34 8.12 24.55
C MET A 253 -25.06 7.87 26.05
N LEU A 254 -25.83 8.49 26.95
CA LEU A 254 -25.75 8.23 28.39
C LEU A 254 -26.28 6.83 28.80
N GLY A 255 -27.00 6.16 27.90
CA GLY A 255 -27.67 4.88 28.15
C GLY A 255 -29.00 5.02 28.90
N LEU A 256 -29.60 6.21 28.89
CA LEU A 256 -30.88 6.49 29.54
C LEU A 256 -32.08 6.15 28.65
N GLU A 257 -31.90 6.19 27.32
CA GLU A 257 -32.88 5.77 26.32
C GLU A 257 -32.36 4.50 25.62
N ARG A 258 -33.26 3.52 25.37
CA ARG A 258 -32.90 2.24 24.75
C ARG A 258 -32.73 2.38 23.25
N VAL A 259 -31.68 1.77 22.71
CA VAL A 259 -31.45 1.62 21.27
C VAL A 259 -30.96 0.20 21.00
N GLU A 260 -31.18 -0.32 19.79
CA GLU A 260 -30.72 -1.67 19.43
C GLU A 260 -29.19 -1.79 19.41
N ARG A 261 -28.49 -0.79 18.84
CA ARG A 261 -27.03 -0.71 18.82
C ARG A 261 -26.54 0.74 18.88
N LEU A 262 -25.75 1.07 19.89
CA LEU A 262 -25.06 2.36 19.97
C LEU A 262 -23.69 2.23 19.29
N ASN A 263 -23.52 2.90 18.15
CA ASN A 263 -22.28 2.95 17.39
C ASN A 263 -22.06 4.36 16.80
N GLY A 264 -20.86 4.60 16.29
CA GLY A 264 -20.51 5.87 15.68
C GLY A 264 -21.35 6.22 14.47
N GLU A 265 -21.81 5.25 13.68
CA GLU A 265 -22.70 5.50 12.54
C GLU A 265 -24.03 6.13 12.99
N LEU A 266 -24.70 5.57 13.99
CA LEU A 266 -25.91 6.13 14.57
C LEU A 266 -25.66 7.52 15.16
N VAL A 267 -24.63 7.66 15.99
CA VAL A 267 -24.32 8.93 16.67
C VAL A 267 -24.00 10.01 15.64
N SER A 268 -23.15 9.70 14.67
CA SER A 268 -22.76 10.59 13.58
C SER A 268 -23.95 11.03 12.74
N GLY A 269 -24.78 10.08 12.30
CA GLY A 269 -25.98 10.39 11.51
C GLY A 269 -26.95 11.31 12.26
N ARG A 270 -27.13 11.08 13.57
CA ARG A 270 -27.94 11.97 14.42
C ARG A 270 -27.31 13.36 14.58
N ILE A 271 -25.99 13.46 14.68
CA ILE A 271 -25.29 14.75 14.69
C ILE A 271 -25.48 15.47 13.36
N ASP A 272 -25.38 14.77 12.23
CA ASP A 272 -25.55 15.35 10.90
C ASP A 272 -26.99 15.84 10.67
N GLU A 273 -27.99 15.11 11.19
CA GLU A 273 -29.39 15.56 11.26
C GLU A 273 -29.53 16.83 12.11
N ILE A 274 -28.88 16.89 13.28
CA ILE A 274 -28.90 18.07 14.16
C ILE A 274 -28.23 19.27 13.47
N ILE A 275 -27.06 19.09 12.85
CA ILE A 275 -26.35 20.13 12.11
C ILE A 275 -27.22 20.66 10.97
N SER A 276 -27.85 19.75 10.23
CA SER A 276 -28.76 20.09 9.13
C SER A 276 -30.01 20.80 9.63
N SER A 277 -30.57 20.39 10.76
CA SER A 277 -31.72 21.06 11.40
C SER A 277 -31.36 22.46 11.86
N ILE A 278 -30.21 22.64 12.53
CA ILE A 278 -29.74 23.98 12.96
C ILE A 278 -29.46 24.84 11.71
N ALA A 279 -28.86 24.26 10.68
CA ALA A 279 -28.65 24.94 9.40
C ALA A 279 -29.98 25.31 8.73
N ALA A 280 -30.99 24.44 8.78
CA ALA A 280 -32.33 24.69 8.27
C ALA A 280 -33.12 25.67 9.14
N ASP A 281 -32.86 25.79 10.43
CA ASP A 281 -33.46 26.82 11.29
C ASP A 281 -32.83 28.19 11.04
N VAL A 282 -31.53 28.20 10.72
CA VAL A 282 -30.81 29.41 10.25
C VAL A 282 -31.28 29.78 8.83
N ALA A 283 -31.39 28.81 7.92
CA ALA A 283 -31.74 29.01 6.51
C ALA A 283 -33.25 29.16 6.27
N GLY A 284 -34.07 28.57 7.13
CA GLY A 284 -35.53 28.70 7.22
C GLY A 284 -35.98 30.08 7.68
N LYS A 285 -35.00 30.96 7.96
CA LYS A 285 -35.13 32.42 7.83
C LYS A 285 -34.37 32.90 6.59
N GLU A 286 -34.81 32.50 5.39
CA GLU A 286 -34.39 32.99 4.07
C GLU A 286 -32.92 33.45 3.93
N ALA A 287 -31.93 32.58 4.17
CA ALA A 287 -30.53 32.95 3.95
C ALA A 287 -30.11 32.67 2.49
N ARG A 288 -30.22 33.69 1.62
CA ARG A 288 -29.69 33.71 0.24
C ARG A 288 -28.38 34.52 0.19
N LEU A 289 -27.50 34.24 -0.78
CA LEU A 289 -26.44 35.14 -1.23
C LEU A 289 -27.10 36.39 -1.82
N CYS A 290 -26.77 37.58 -1.29
CA CYS A 290 -27.32 38.82 -1.84
C CYS A 290 -26.31 39.46 -2.80
N LEU A 291 -26.75 39.77 -4.02
CA LEU A 291 -26.03 40.56 -5.01
C LEU A 291 -26.75 41.90 -5.23
N ALA A 292 -26.12 42.97 -4.78
CA ALA A 292 -26.59 44.33 -5.00
C ALA A 292 -26.18 44.85 -6.38
N LEU A 293 -27.15 45.28 -7.17
CA LEU A 293 -26.96 45.82 -8.51
C LEU A 293 -27.16 47.33 -8.52
N ARG A 294 -26.23 48.06 -9.13
CA ARG A 294 -26.45 49.47 -9.48
C ARG A 294 -27.13 49.50 -10.85
N LEU A 295 -28.41 49.83 -10.87
CA LEU A 295 -29.23 49.97 -12.08
C LEU A 295 -29.65 51.44 -12.26
N GLY A 296 -30.26 51.78 -13.39
CA GLY A 296 -30.74 53.14 -13.69
C GLY A 296 -29.80 53.99 -14.57
N GLN A 297 -30.25 55.21 -14.91
CA GLN A 297 -29.66 56.06 -15.97
C GLN A 297 -28.18 56.41 -15.79
N ASP A 298 -27.67 56.41 -14.54
CA ASP A 298 -26.27 56.73 -14.22
C ASP A 298 -25.40 55.48 -13.98
N SER A 299 -25.85 54.30 -14.41
CA SER A 299 -25.14 53.03 -14.21
C SER A 299 -24.47 52.50 -15.47
N ARG A 300 -23.18 52.14 -15.33
CA ARG A 300 -22.43 51.43 -16.38
C ARG A 300 -23.00 50.04 -16.68
N LEU A 301 -23.61 49.39 -15.69
CA LEU A 301 -24.31 48.12 -15.88
C LEU A 301 -25.57 48.32 -16.76
N ALA A 302 -26.32 49.40 -16.56
CA ALA A 302 -27.50 49.71 -17.38
C ALA A 302 -27.10 50.04 -18.84
N GLU A 303 -26.00 50.77 -19.05
CA GLU A 303 -25.45 51.00 -20.40
C GLU A 303 -25.05 49.69 -21.10
N ALA A 304 -24.44 48.75 -20.37
CA ALA A 304 -24.05 47.46 -20.91
C ALA A 304 -25.27 46.61 -21.28
N ILE A 305 -26.27 46.52 -20.39
CA ILE A 305 -27.54 45.82 -20.66
C ILE A 305 -28.22 46.40 -21.90
N ARG A 306 -28.33 47.73 -22.00
CA ARG A 306 -28.94 48.42 -23.15
C ARG A 306 -28.21 48.14 -24.45
N ARG A 307 -26.88 48.03 -24.45
CA ARG A 307 -26.09 47.67 -25.64
C ARG A 307 -26.34 46.22 -26.04
N THR A 308 -26.30 45.29 -25.09
CA THR A 308 -26.48 43.85 -25.32
C THR A 308 -27.91 43.50 -25.73
N SER A 309 -28.91 44.24 -25.23
CA SER A 309 -30.31 44.10 -25.62
C SER A 309 -30.65 44.81 -26.94
N ASN A 310 -29.67 45.20 -27.77
CA ASN A 310 -29.88 45.99 -29.00
C ASN A 310 -30.76 47.25 -28.80
N GLN A 311 -30.57 47.95 -27.68
CA GLN A 311 -31.32 49.15 -27.27
C GLN A 311 -32.81 48.95 -26.98
N GLN A 312 -33.27 47.70 -26.79
CA GLN A 312 -34.66 47.40 -26.43
C GLN A 312 -35.02 47.72 -24.97
N ILE A 313 -34.07 47.58 -24.04
CA ILE A 313 -34.28 47.86 -22.61
C ILE A 313 -33.78 49.27 -22.30
N GLU A 314 -34.67 50.14 -21.85
CA GLU A 314 -34.33 51.54 -21.56
C GLU A 314 -33.56 51.71 -20.25
N ALA A 315 -32.65 52.70 -20.21
CA ALA A 315 -31.79 52.94 -19.05
C ALA A 315 -32.57 53.38 -17.78
N SER A 316 -33.79 53.89 -17.95
CA SER A 316 -34.71 54.22 -16.84
C SER A 316 -35.54 53.04 -16.34
N ASP A 317 -35.61 51.93 -17.09
CA ASP A 317 -36.42 50.77 -16.71
C ASP A 317 -35.60 49.77 -15.89
N GLU A 318 -35.44 50.06 -14.60
CA GLU A 318 -34.71 49.18 -13.68
C GLU A 318 -35.35 47.80 -13.52
N ALA A 319 -36.65 47.65 -13.78
CA ALA A 319 -37.36 46.39 -13.62
C ALA A 319 -37.03 45.43 -14.78
N GLU A 320 -37.04 45.91 -16.01
CA GLU A 320 -36.59 45.12 -17.16
C GLU A 320 -35.08 44.84 -17.12
N GLN A 321 -34.27 45.80 -16.66
CA GLN A 321 -32.84 45.57 -16.44
C GLN A 321 -32.57 44.47 -15.42
N LEU A 322 -33.30 44.44 -14.31
CA LEU A 322 -33.16 43.39 -13.29
C LEU A 322 -33.52 42.01 -13.88
N ARG A 323 -34.63 41.93 -14.63
CA ARG A 323 -35.08 40.70 -15.27
C ARG A 323 -34.09 40.18 -16.31
N PHE A 324 -33.46 41.09 -17.07
CA PHE A 324 -32.39 40.71 -18.00
C PHE A 324 -31.22 40.02 -17.28
N VAL A 325 -30.78 40.55 -16.13
CA VAL A 325 -29.67 39.95 -15.36
C VAL A 325 -30.07 38.58 -14.80
N GLU A 326 -31.32 38.40 -14.37
CA GLU A 326 -31.84 37.10 -13.93
C GLU A 326 -31.83 36.06 -15.07
N ASP A 327 -32.31 36.45 -16.25
CA ASP A 327 -32.36 35.57 -17.42
C ASP A 327 -30.94 35.22 -17.93
N ASP A 328 -30.04 36.20 -17.94
CA ASP A 328 -28.67 36.05 -18.45
C ASP A 328 -27.78 35.15 -17.55
N LEU A 329 -27.93 35.22 -16.23
CA LEU A 329 -27.22 34.35 -15.29
C LEU A 329 -27.75 32.90 -15.29
N GLY A 330 -28.98 32.69 -15.79
CA GLY A 330 -29.57 31.38 -16.00
C GLY A 330 -29.74 30.54 -14.73
N ARG A 331 -29.89 29.21 -14.92
CA ARG A 331 -30.26 28.28 -13.84
C ARG A 331 -29.12 27.88 -12.89
N GLN A 332 -27.87 28.14 -13.23
CA GLN A 332 -26.70 27.84 -12.39
C GLN A 332 -25.62 28.90 -12.63
N PRO A 333 -25.68 30.04 -11.92
CA PRO A 333 -24.68 31.10 -12.08
C PRO A 333 -23.28 30.57 -11.80
N HIS A 334 -22.33 30.89 -12.69
CA HIS A 334 -20.95 30.41 -12.63
C HIS A 334 -20.03 31.50 -12.09
N LEU A 335 -19.43 31.27 -10.92
CA LEU A 335 -18.50 32.21 -10.27
C LEU A 335 -17.06 31.85 -10.65
N VAL A 336 -16.33 32.81 -11.21
CA VAL A 336 -14.92 32.64 -11.59
C VAL A 336 -14.02 33.60 -10.82
N ALA A 337 -12.85 33.12 -10.42
CA ALA A 337 -11.76 33.87 -9.82
C ALA A 337 -10.69 34.16 -10.89
N ILE A 338 -10.35 35.43 -11.09
CA ILE A 338 -9.49 35.92 -12.18
C ILE A 338 -8.28 36.63 -11.59
N LYS A 339 -7.07 36.31 -12.05
CA LYS A 339 -5.82 36.94 -11.60
C LYS A 339 -5.68 38.33 -12.22
N GLU A 340 -5.50 39.35 -11.39
CA GLU A 340 -5.28 40.73 -11.81
C GLU A 340 -4.14 41.33 -10.97
N GLY A 341 -2.91 41.21 -11.48
CA GLY A 341 -1.68 41.56 -10.75
C GLY A 341 -1.43 40.66 -9.54
N ASP A 342 -1.24 41.26 -8.36
CA ASP A 342 -1.08 40.58 -7.07
C ASP A 342 -2.42 40.29 -6.37
N SER A 343 -3.56 40.59 -7.02
CA SER A 343 -4.90 40.45 -6.45
C SER A 343 -5.79 39.53 -7.29
N THR A 344 -6.82 38.98 -6.65
CA THR A 344 -7.83 38.12 -7.30
C THR A 344 -9.13 38.91 -7.44
N ARG A 345 -9.64 39.01 -8.67
CA ARG A 345 -10.96 39.57 -8.98
C ARG A 345 -11.98 38.44 -9.13
N TYR A 346 -13.23 38.71 -8.80
CA TYR A 346 -14.32 37.73 -8.95
C TYR A 346 -15.35 38.23 -9.95
N ALA A 347 -15.89 37.31 -10.75
CA ALA A 347 -16.95 37.62 -11.70
C ALA A 347 -17.98 36.49 -11.80
N LEU A 348 -19.24 36.83 -12.08
CA LEU A 348 -20.25 35.86 -12.49
C LEU A 348 -20.34 35.83 -14.02
N LEU A 349 -20.30 34.65 -14.61
CA LEU A 349 -20.49 34.47 -16.04
C LEU A 349 -21.99 34.31 -16.33
N GLY A 350 -22.55 35.24 -17.09
CA GLY A 350 -23.83 35.10 -17.77
C GLY A 350 -23.64 34.59 -19.20
N GLN A 351 -24.74 34.32 -19.89
CA GLN A 351 -24.73 33.86 -21.28
C GLN A 351 -24.27 34.94 -22.27
N LEU A 352 -24.49 36.20 -21.93
CA LEU A 352 -24.24 37.37 -22.76
C LEU A 352 -23.31 38.38 -22.09
N LEU A 353 -23.27 38.47 -20.76
CA LEU A 353 -22.41 39.40 -20.02
C LEU A 353 -21.59 38.71 -18.92
N THR A 354 -20.41 39.25 -18.64
CA THR A 354 -19.61 38.86 -17.45
C THR A 354 -19.72 39.94 -16.38
N TYR A 355 -20.30 39.61 -15.22
CA TYR A 355 -20.59 40.56 -14.14
C TYR A 355 -19.45 40.68 -13.15
N ARG A 356 -18.85 41.88 -13.01
CA ARG A 356 -17.75 42.10 -12.06
C ARG A 356 -18.26 42.26 -10.63
N LEU A 357 -17.76 41.45 -9.71
CA LEU A 357 -18.14 41.51 -8.30
C LEU A 357 -17.14 42.30 -7.46
N SER A 358 -17.67 43.00 -6.47
CA SER A 358 -16.92 43.72 -5.43
C SER A 358 -17.64 43.61 -4.09
N PRO A 359 -16.96 43.79 -2.93
CA PRO A 359 -17.63 43.77 -1.63
C PRO A 359 -18.56 44.97 -1.50
N TYR A 360 -19.77 44.77 -0.99
CA TYR A 360 -20.73 45.84 -0.80
C TYR A 360 -20.34 46.78 0.35
N ARG A 361 -20.56 48.07 0.16
CA ARG A 361 -20.42 49.12 1.18
C ARG A 361 -21.74 49.87 1.32
N GLN A 362 -22.22 50.03 2.55
CA GLN A 362 -23.42 50.81 2.81
C GLN A 362 -23.18 52.31 2.46
N PRO A 363 -24.03 52.92 1.61
CA PRO A 363 -23.90 54.33 1.27
C PRO A 363 -24.04 55.22 2.51
N GLY A 364 -23.15 56.21 2.66
CA GLY A 364 -23.21 57.20 3.74
C GLY A 364 -22.60 56.77 5.09
N THR A 365 -21.97 55.59 5.19
CA THR A 365 -21.28 55.13 6.42
C THR A 365 -19.76 55.04 6.23
N ASN A 366 -19.01 55.11 7.33
CA ASN A 366 -17.56 54.85 7.36
C ASN A 366 -17.21 53.37 7.57
N GLU A 367 -18.17 52.45 7.42
CA GLU A 367 -17.90 51.01 7.52
C GLU A 367 -17.07 50.52 6.31
N GLU A 368 -16.16 49.58 6.57
CA GLU A 368 -15.38 48.91 5.53
C GLU A 368 -16.29 48.02 4.64
N PRO A 369 -16.01 47.91 3.33
CA PRO A 369 -16.73 47.00 2.44
C PRO A 369 -16.63 45.54 2.90
N ARG A 370 -17.71 44.77 2.84
CA ARG A 370 -17.72 43.35 3.22
C ARG A 370 -18.44 42.47 2.20
N TRP A 371 -17.98 41.23 2.06
CA TRP A 371 -18.53 40.19 1.19
C TRP A 371 -19.76 39.47 1.77
N GLU A 372 -20.39 40.03 2.80
CA GLU A 372 -21.73 39.58 3.22
C GLU A 372 -22.75 39.85 2.12
N PHE A 373 -22.59 40.97 1.39
CA PHE A 373 -23.29 41.25 0.13
C PHE A 373 -22.23 41.46 -0.95
N ALA A 374 -22.45 40.91 -2.14
CA ALA A 374 -21.66 41.28 -3.32
C ALA A 374 -22.31 42.49 -3.99
N PHE A 375 -21.51 43.26 -4.70
CA PHE A 375 -21.93 44.45 -5.43
C PHE A 375 -21.42 44.39 -6.88
N CYS A 376 -22.31 44.68 -7.82
CA CYS A 376 -21.99 44.77 -9.24
C CYS A 376 -22.48 46.10 -9.82
N GLU A 377 -21.56 46.82 -10.46
CA GLU A 377 -21.83 48.04 -11.23
C GLU A 377 -21.19 48.04 -12.63
N ARG A 378 -20.44 46.98 -12.97
CA ARG A 378 -19.66 46.89 -14.22
C ARG A 378 -19.72 45.48 -14.77
N THR A 379 -19.64 45.39 -16.09
CA THR A 379 -19.52 44.13 -16.83
C THR A 379 -18.33 44.16 -17.77
N ASP A 380 -17.85 42.97 -18.11
CA ASP A 380 -16.93 42.74 -19.22
C ASP A 380 -17.71 42.21 -20.42
N ALA A 381 -17.33 42.64 -21.62
CA ALA A 381 -17.97 42.23 -22.88
C ALA A 381 -17.56 40.82 -23.31
N ASP A 382 -16.33 40.41 -22.97
CA ASP A 382 -15.79 39.09 -23.28
C ASP A 382 -15.63 38.25 -22.00
N ALA A 383 -15.77 36.93 -22.14
CA ALA A 383 -15.40 35.99 -21.09
C ALA A 383 -13.90 36.10 -20.76
N PRO A 384 -13.48 35.86 -19.50
CA PRO A 384 -12.07 35.91 -19.13
C PRO A 384 -11.25 34.88 -19.91
N VAL A 385 -10.05 35.26 -20.34
CA VAL A 385 -9.09 34.35 -20.99
C VAL A 385 -8.73 33.23 -20.01
N SER A 386 -8.77 31.97 -20.46
CA SER A 386 -8.53 30.79 -19.61
C SER A 386 -7.26 30.89 -18.76
N ALA A 387 -6.15 31.39 -19.33
CA ALA A 387 -4.88 31.58 -18.63
C ALA A 387 -4.91 32.59 -17.46
N ALA A 388 -5.92 33.47 -17.40
CA ALA A 388 -6.12 34.42 -16.30
C ALA A 388 -7.09 33.88 -15.23
N VAL A 389 -7.82 32.80 -15.50
CA VAL A 389 -8.73 32.17 -14.53
C VAL A 389 -7.89 31.36 -13.55
N VAL A 390 -8.03 31.68 -12.27
CA VAL A 390 -7.33 31.01 -11.18
C VAL A 390 -8.16 29.80 -10.74
N GLY A 391 -9.49 29.94 -10.63
CA GLY A 391 -10.39 28.79 -10.46
C GLY A 391 -11.86 29.22 -10.42
N ASP A 392 -12.78 28.26 -10.28
CA ASP A 392 -14.21 28.50 -10.48
C ASP A 392 -15.12 27.62 -9.58
N THR A 393 -16.39 28.01 -9.46
CA THR A 393 -17.41 27.25 -8.74
C THR A 393 -18.82 27.63 -9.20
N HIS A 394 -19.78 26.70 -9.09
CA HIS A 394 -21.18 26.97 -9.43
C HIS A 394 -22.00 27.39 -8.20
N ILE A 395 -23.00 28.25 -8.41
CA ILE A 395 -23.96 28.68 -7.40
C ILE A 395 -25.33 28.06 -7.69
N ASP A 396 -25.97 27.49 -6.66
CA ASP A 396 -27.32 26.97 -6.78
C ASP A 396 -28.34 28.10 -7.00
N CYS A 397 -29.25 27.90 -7.95
CA CYS A 397 -30.22 28.91 -8.39
C CYS A 397 -31.11 29.47 -7.28
N GLY A 398 -31.51 28.62 -6.33
CA GLY A 398 -32.34 29.04 -5.18
C GLY A 398 -31.57 29.81 -4.11
N ALA A 399 -30.24 29.87 -4.23
CA ALA A 399 -29.35 30.46 -3.24
C ALA A 399 -28.94 31.90 -3.57
N LEU A 400 -29.22 32.45 -4.76
CA LEU A 400 -28.87 33.82 -5.15
C LEU A 400 -30.10 34.75 -5.16
N GLU A 401 -30.01 35.90 -4.49
CA GLU A 401 -31.00 36.98 -4.47
C GLU A 401 -30.40 38.25 -5.07
N LEU A 402 -30.99 38.73 -6.17
CA LEU A 402 -30.63 40.01 -6.77
C LEU A 402 -31.44 41.13 -6.12
N VAL A 403 -30.76 42.20 -5.71
CA VAL A 403 -31.41 43.37 -5.08
C VAL A 403 -30.91 44.67 -5.70
N ARG A 404 -31.79 45.65 -5.82
CA ARG A 404 -31.41 47.00 -6.27
C ARG A 404 -30.60 47.70 -5.19
N ILE A 405 -29.67 48.57 -5.57
CA ILE A 405 -28.80 49.27 -4.63
C ILE A 405 -29.56 50.06 -3.55
N ALA A 406 -30.71 50.66 -3.90
CA ALA A 406 -31.58 51.37 -2.98
C ALA A 406 -32.22 50.44 -1.92
N GLU A 407 -32.55 49.21 -2.30
CA GLU A 407 -33.10 48.19 -1.40
C GLU A 407 -32.00 47.56 -0.54
N ALA A 408 -30.81 47.37 -1.10
CA ALA A 408 -29.64 46.86 -0.40
C ALA A 408 -29.27 47.74 0.81
N ALA A 409 -29.34 49.07 0.67
CA ALA A 409 -29.03 50.00 1.74
C ALA A 409 -29.94 49.86 2.97
N GLN A 410 -31.20 49.44 2.77
CA GLN A 410 -32.17 49.21 3.84
C GLN A 410 -32.10 47.79 4.41
N ARG A 411 -31.81 46.79 3.57
CA ARG A 411 -31.78 45.37 3.95
C ARG A 411 -30.47 44.96 4.63
N PHE A 412 -29.34 45.55 4.23
CA PHE A 412 -28.00 45.17 4.70
C PHE A 412 -27.86 45.18 6.23
N PRO A 413 -28.26 46.23 6.98
CA PRO A 413 -28.14 46.22 8.44
C PRO A 413 -29.05 45.20 9.15
N ARG A 414 -30.18 44.83 8.54
CA ARG A 414 -31.20 43.94 9.13
C ARG A 414 -30.90 42.45 8.91
N ARG A 415 -30.25 42.13 7.79
CA ARG A 415 -29.91 40.78 7.35
C ARG A 415 -28.45 40.38 7.64
N ARG A 416 -27.69 41.25 8.31
CA ARG A 416 -26.33 40.97 8.78
C ARG A 416 -26.27 39.67 9.59
N GLY A 417 -25.35 38.77 9.23
CA GLY A 417 -25.21 37.44 9.84
C GLY A 417 -26.36 36.46 9.58
N LYS A 418 -27.31 36.79 8.69
CA LYS A 418 -28.47 35.97 8.31
C LYS A 418 -28.52 35.66 6.80
N VAL A 419 -27.42 35.91 6.08
CA VAL A 419 -27.25 35.64 4.65
C VAL A 419 -26.11 34.65 4.44
N GLN A 420 -26.09 33.97 3.29
CA GLN A 420 -24.91 33.18 2.89
C GLN A 420 -23.73 34.11 2.58
N ARG A 421 -22.49 33.65 2.80
CA ARG A 421 -21.29 34.47 2.63
C ARG A 421 -20.64 34.24 1.27
N TRP A 422 -20.33 35.33 0.56
CA TRP A 422 -19.58 35.25 -0.70
C TRP A 422 -18.14 34.77 -0.49
N ASP A 423 -17.55 35.03 0.69
CA ASP A 423 -16.19 34.56 1.05
C ASP A 423 -16.05 33.02 0.94
N GLU A 424 -17.09 32.26 1.27
CA GLU A 424 -17.08 30.79 1.20
C GLU A 424 -17.01 30.30 -0.25
N TYR A 425 -17.73 30.96 -1.16
CA TYR A 425 -17.71 30.65 -2.59
C TYR A 425 -16.41 31.13 -3.25
N GLN A 426 -15.86 32.26 -2.80
CA GLN A 426 -14.53 32.73 -3.21
C GLN A 426 -13.44 31.73 -2.81
N ALA A 427 -13.48 31.23 -1.58
CA ALA A 427 -12.54 30.23 -1.10
C ALA A 427 -12.66 28.90 -1.87
N ARG A 428 -13.87 28.47 -2.24
CA ARG A 428 -14.09 27.30 -3.10
C ARG A 428 -13.49 27.48 -4.50
N ALA A 429 -13.77 28.62 -5.15
CA ALA A 429 -13.23 28.95 -6.46
C ALA A 429 -11.69 29.01 -6.44
N VAL A 430 -11.08 29.54 -5.38
CA VAL A 430 -9.62 29.62 -5.26
C VAL A 430 -8.99 28.29 -4.83
N ARG A 431 -9.68 27.41 -4.07
CA ARG A 431 -9.14 26.08 -3.70
C ARG A 431 -8.95 25.16 -4.92
N ALA A 432 -9.82 25.27 -5.94
CA ALA A 432 -9.65 24.57 -7.21
C ALA A 432 -8.38 24.97 -7.97
N ALA A 433 -7.79 26.13 -7.62
CA ALA A 433 -6.60 26.73 -8.24
C ALA A 433 -5.25 26.37 -7.60
N ALA A 434 -5.28 25.77 -6.40
CA ALA A 434 -4.07 25.66 -5.59
C ALA A 434 -3.05 24.74 -6.28
N ARG A 435 -1.78 25.18 -6.38
CA ARG A 435 -0.67 24.30 -6.79
C ARG A 435 -0.71 23.04 -5.92
N LYS A 436 -0.73 21.87 -6.58
CA LYS A 436 -0.75 20.57 -5.90
C LYS A 436 0.30 20.47 -4.81
N THR A 437 -0.11 19.92 -3.68
CA THR A 437 0.84 19.55 -2.65
C THR A 437 1.71 18.38 -3.14
N ASP A 438 2.86 18.17 -2.51
CA ASP A 438 3.70 17.00 -2.82
C ASP A 438 2.98 15.68 -2.51
N LEU A 439 1.98 15.70 -1.62
CA LEU A 439 1.15 14.53 -1.29
C LEU A 439 0.20 14.18 -2.42
N ASP A 440 -0.44 15.18 -3.02
CA ASP A 440 -1.32 14.99 -4.17
C ASP A 440 -0.53 14.43 -5.36
N ARG A 441 0.69 14.97 -5.59
CA ARG A 441 1.58 14.47 -6.64
C ARG A 441 1.97 13.01 -6.43
N LEU A 442 2.34 12.63 -5.22
CA LEU A 442 2.69 11.25 -4.92
C LEU A 442 1.48 10.31 -5.08
N HIS A 443 0.28 10.72 -4.68
CA HIS A 443 -0.93 9.93 -4.92
C HIS A 443 -1.14 9.69 -6.41
N GLN A 444 -0.97 10.73 -7.23
CA GLN A 444 -1.02 10.63 -8.69
C GLN A 444 0.05 9.71 -9.26
N THR A 445 1.26 9.69 -8.69
CA THR A 445 2.32 8.77 -9.09
C THR A 445 1.89 7.30 -9.04
N PHE A 446 1.19 6.89 -7.97
CA PHE A 446 0.63 5.53 -7.83
C PHE A 446 -0.52 5.27 -8.79
N ALA A 447 -1.40 6.26 -9.00
CA ALA A 447 -2.48 6.17 -9.97
C ALA A 447 -1.94 5.96 -11.40
N LEU A 448 -0.87 6.66 -11.78
CA LEU A 448 -0.27 6.57 -13.11
C LEU A 448 0.35 5.19 -13.33
N LEU A 449 1.05 4.66 -12.32
CA LEU A 449 1.59 3.30 -12.36
C LEU A 449 0.47 2.27 -12.61
N LEU A 450 -0.65 2.40 -11.89
CA LEU A 450 -1.79 1.49 -12.03
C LEU A 450 -2.43 1.59 -13.41
N VAL A 451 -2.60 2.80 -13.94
CA VAL A 451 -3.13 3.03 -15.30
C VAL A 451 -2.24 2.40 -16.36
N LEU A 452 -0.91 2.51 -16.25
CA LEU A 452 0.02 1.90 -17.20
C LEU A 452 -0.03 0.37 -17.16
N GLU A 453 -0.14 -0.25 -15.98
CA GLU A 453 -0.32 -1.70 -15.89
C GLU A 453 -1.66 -2.15 -16.47
N MET A 454 -2.73 -1.38 -16.25
CA MET A 454 -4.03 -1.62 -16.89
C MET A 454 -3.95 -1.47 -18.41
N ALA A 455 -3.13 -0.55 -18.92
CA ALA A 455 -2.89 -0.37 -20.35
C ALA A 455 -2.25 -1.63 -20.98
N TYR A 456 -1.22 -2.18 -20.33
CA TYR A 456 -0.61 -3.45 -20.76
C TYR A 456 -1.62 -4.60 -20.71
N ALA A 457 -2.44 -4.68 -19.67
CA ALA A 457 -3.48 -5.69 -19.56
C ALA A 457 -4.58 -5.54 -20.63
N ALA A 458 -4.98 -4.31 -20.95
CA ALA A 458 -5.95 -4.01 -22.01
C ALA A 458 -5.38 -4.35 -23.41
N ALA A 459 -4.08 -4.24 -23.61
CA ALA A 459 -3.42 -4.66 -24.84
C ALA A 459 -3.48 -6.19 -25.05
N ASP A 460 -3.64 -6.99 -24.00
CA ASP A 460 -3.83 -8.45 -24.07
C ASP A 460 -5.29 -8.89 -24.28
N VAL A 461 -6.18 -7.94 -24.62
CA VAL A 461 -7.55 -8.21 -25.08
C VAL A 461 -7.58 -8.13 -26.60
N PHE A 462 -7.64 -9.28 -27.28
CA PHE A 462 -7.45 -9.41 -28.71
C PHE A 462 -8.76 -9.35 -29.50
N PRO A 463 -8.90 -8.45 -30.49
CA PRO A 463 -10.07 -8.40 -31.36
C PRO A 463 -10.09 -9.62 -32.30
N VAL A 464 -11.22 -10.34 -32.32
CA VAL A 464 -11.41 -11.54 -33.14
C VAL A 464 -12.78 -11.58 -33.82
N GLU A 465 -12.88 -12.38 -34.87
CA GLU A 465 -14.12 -12.67 -35.58
C GLU A 465 -14.38 -14.18 -35.59
N ILE A 466 -15.63 -14.57 -35.35
CA ILE A 466 -16.07 -15.96 -35.36
C ILE A 466 -16.51 -16.34 -36.77
N ILE A 467 -15.76 -17.23 -37.41
CA ILE A 467 -16.01 -17.67 -38.79
C ILE A 467 -17.02 -18.83 -38.82
N SER A 468 -16.89 -19.79 -37.91
CA SER A 468 -17.81 -20.92 -37.84
C SER A 468 -18.06 -21.38 -36.41
N LYS A 469 -19.21 -22.04 -36.22
CA LYS A 469 -19.70 -22.58 -34.95
C LYS A 469 -20.27 -23.97 -35.24
N ALA A 470 -19.65 -25.02 -34.71
CA ALA A 470 -20.13 -26.39 -34.92
C ALA A 470 -20.34 -27.12 -33.58
N PRO A 471 -21.54 -27.70 -33.34
CA PRO A 471 -21.71 -28.68 -32.29
C PRO A 471 -20.95 -29.96 -32.70
N ASN A 472 -20.11 -30.48 -31.81
CA ASN A 472 -19.36 -31.69 -32.12
C ASN A 472 -20.33 -32.88 -32.07
N SER A 473 -20.58 -33.53 -33.20
CA SER A 473 -21.63 -34.54 -33.36
C SER A 473 -21.42 -35.72 -32.41
N GLY A 474 -22.15 -35.73 -31.29
CA GLY A 474 -22.11 -36.79 -30.26
C GLY A 474 -21.55 -36.39 -28.88
N SER A 475 -21.20 -35.12 -28.63
CA SER A 475 -20.72 -34.63 -27.32
C SER A 475 -21.27 -33.25 -26.97
N ASP A 476 -21.36 -32.90 -25.67
CA ASP A 476 -21.71 -31.55 -25.17
C ASP A 476 -20.59 -30.50 -25.40
N VAL A 477 -19.63 -30.78 -26.27
CA VAL A 477 -18.50 -29.90 -26.61
C VAL A 477 -18.81 -29.13 -27.89
N HIS A 478 -18.72 -27.82 -27.83
CA HIS A 478 -18.82 -26.92 -28.97
C HIS A 478 -17.43 -26.58 -29.51
N SER A 479 -17.35 -26.37 -30.82
CA SER A 479 -16.15 -25.87 -31.49
C SER A 479 -16.43 -24.54 -32.19
N ILE A 480 -15.44 -23.65 -32.14
CA ILE A 480 -15.46 -22.35 -32.82
C ILE A 480 -14.15 -22.13 -33.57
N HIS A 481 -14.24 -21.50 -34.73
CA HIS A 481 -13.10 -21.07 -35.53
C HIS A 481 -13.02 -19.54 -35.51
N LEU A 482 -11.86 -19.01 -35.12
CA LEU A 482 -11.62 -17.59 -34.94
C LEU A 482 -10.54 -17.08 -35.88
N VAL A 483 -10.68 -15.84 -36.36
CA VAL A 483 -9.62 -15.09 -37.03
C VAL A 483 -9.34 -13.78 -36.31
N SER A 484 -8.08 -13.33 -36.33
CA SER A 484 -7.71 -12.04 -35.75
C SER A 484 -8.24 -10.90 -36.62
N ARG A 485 -8.93 -9.93 -35.99
CA ARG A 485 -9.46 -8.75 -36.66
C ARG A 485 -8.50 -7.56 -36.47
N GLN A 486 -8.45 -6.65 -37.44
CA GLN A 486 -7.82 -5.35 -37.23
C GLN A 486 -8.70 -4.45 -36.35
N ASP A 487 -8.04 -3.68 -35.48
CA ASP A 487 -8.69 -2.74 -34.57
C ASP A 487 -7.73 -1.57 -34.35
N ALA A 488 -8.16 -0.36 -34.72
CA ALA A 488 -7.30 0.81 -34.78
C ALA A 488 -6.80 1.23 -33.39
N GLU A 489 -7.65 1.12 -32.37
CA GLU A 489 -7.29 1.49 -30.99
C GLU A 489 -6.31 0.48 -30.39
N ARG A 490 -6.55 -0.83 -30.56
CA ARG A 490 -5.62 -1.88 -30.10
C ARG A 490 -4.27 -1.82 -30.82
N ALA A 491 -4.26 -1.51 -32.12
CA ALA A 491 -3.03 -1.30 -32.87
C ALA A 491 -2.26 -0.08 -32.34
N LYS A 492 -2.93 1.07 -32.21
CA LYS A 492 -2.35 2.30 -31.65
C LYS A 492 -1.81 2.09 -30.22
N LEU A 493 -2.54 1.39 -29.36
CA LEU A 493 -2.10 1.06 -28.01
C LEU A 493 -0.84 0.19 -28.03
N SER A 494 -0.80 -0.83 -28.90
CA SER A 494 0.37 -1.69 -29.05
C SER A 494 1.60 -0.89 -29.49
N ASP A 495 1.45 0.00 -30.47
CA ASP A 495 2.54 0.87 -30.96
C ASP A 495 3.06 1.82 -29.87
N LEU A 496 2.16 2.44 -29.12
CA LEU A 496 2.52 3.34 -28.02
C LEU A 496 3.28 2.60 -26.91
N LEU A 497 2.83 1.40 -26.54
CA LEU A 497 3.47 0.55 -25.53
C LEU A 497 4.75 -0.17 -26.02
N ASN A 498 5.14 0.04 -27.28
CA ASN A 498 6.22 -0.68 -27.98
C ASN A 498 6.05 -2.21 -27.96
N LEU A 499 4.81 -2.67 -28.11
CA LEU A 499 4.44 -4.07 -28.23
C LEU A 499 4.37 -4.47 -29.72
N GLU A 500 4.48 -5.76 -29.98
CA GLU A 500 4.18 -6.30 -31.31
C GLU A 500 2.68 -6.16 -31.63
N ALA A 501 2.36 -6.16 -32.93
CA ALA A 501 0.98 -6.07 -33.39
C ALA A 501 0.09 -7.16 -32.75
N PRO A 502 -1.18 -6.87 -32.43
CA PRO A 502 -2.06 -7.79 -31.69
C PRO A 502 -2.10 -9.22 -32.25
N ALA A 503 -2.20 -9.38 -33.57
CA ALA A 503 -2.25 -10.70 -34.21
C ALA A 503 -0.96 -11.52 -33.99
N VAL A 504 0.20 -10.87 -34.01
CA VAL A 504 1.50 -11.53 -33.78
C VAL A 504 1.63 -11.98 -32.33
N ARG A 505 1.23 -11.11 -31.39
CA ARG A 505 1.21 -11.45 -29.96
C ARG A 505 0.28 -12.61 -29.65
N LEU A 506 -0.94 -12.58 -30.21
CA LEU A 506 -1.90 -13.67 -30.05
C LEU A 506 -1.31 -15.00 -30.55
N LYS A 507 -0.74 -15.04 -31.76
CA LYS A 507 -0.12 -16.25 -32.31
C LYS A 507 1.01 -16.78 -31.41
N LYS A 508 1.88 -15.90 -30.90
CA LYS A 508 2.93 -16.28 -29.94
C LYS A 508 2.41 -16.82 -28.62
N MET A 509 1.30 -16.27 -28.10
CA MET A 509 0.69 -16.78 -26.87
C MET A 509 0.10 -18.18 -27.09
N LEU A 510 -0.47 -18.45 -28.26
CA LEU A 510 -1.06 -19.75 -28.60
C LEU A 510 -0.02 -20.88 -28.80
N ASP A 511 1.24 -20.53 -29.04
CA ASP A 511 2.36 -21.48 -29.19
C ASP A 511 2.90 -22.01 -27.83
N GLY A 512 2.42 -21.52 -26.68
CA GLY A 512 2.84 -21.96 -25.35
C GLY A 512 2.15 -23.23 -24.82
N ASP A 513 2.86 -24.06 -24.06
CA ASP A 513 2.32 -25.34 -23.53
C ASP A 513 1.22 -25.16 -22.47
N GLU A 514 1.29 -24.13 -21.61
CA GLU A 514 0.28 -23.81 -20.57
C GLU A 514 -1.08 -23.36 -21.14
N VAL A 515 -1.13 -23.02 -22.44
CA VAL A 515 -2.25 -22.33 -23.09
C VAL A 515 -3.26 -23.31 -23.71
N ARG A 516 -3.02 -24.61 -23.54
CA ARG A 516 -3.83 -25.72 -24.07
C ARG A 516 -4.73 -26.39 -23.03
N GLU A 517 -4.77 -25.87 -21.81
CA GLU A 517 -5.66 -26.35 -20.75
C GLU A 517 -7.13 -25.93 -20.98
N GLU A 518 -8.07 -26.72 -20.42
CA GLU A 518 -9.50 -26.41 -20.55
C GLU A 518 -9.84 -25.09 -19.84
N GLY A 519 -10.38 -24.13 -20.60
CA GLY A 519 -10.74 -22.82 -20.08
C GLY A 519 -9.58 -21.84 -19.91
N ALA A 520 -8.44 -22.09 -20.58
CA ALA A 520 -7.31 -21.16 -20.62
C ALA A 520 -7.64 -19.81 -21.31
N TRP A 521 -8.73 -19.75 -22.10
CA TRP A 521 -9.15 -18.56 -22.83
C TRP A 521 -10.59 -18.17 -22.52
N THR A 522 -10.84 -16.86 -22.52
CA THR A 522 -12.18 -16.29 -22.40
C THR A 522 -12.52 -15.50 -23.65
N LEU A 523 -13.75 -15.67 -24.13
CA LEU A 523 -14.31 -14.94 -25.27
C LEU A 523 -15.48 -14.08 -24.78
N SER A 524 -15.39 -12.77 -25.01
CA SER A 524 -16.39 -11.78 -24.58
C SER A 524 -16.84 -10.90 -25.75
N GLU A 525 -18.08 -10.41 -25.70
CA GLU A 525 -18.58 -9.41 -26.65
C GLU A 525 -18.03 -8.00 -26.39
N PRO A 526 -17.97 -7.47 -25.14
CA PRO A 526 -17.26 -6.24 -24.87
C PRO A 526 -15.74 -6.46 -24.91
N GLY A 527 -15.03 -5.46 -25.43
CA GLY A 527 -13.57 -5.45 -25.48
C GLY A 527 -12.92 -4.67 -24.34
N MET A 528 -13.69 -4.00 -23.48
CA MET A 528 -13.14 -3.22 -22.39
C MET A 528 -12.59 -4.11 -21.27
N LEU A 529 -11.43 -3.74 -20.73
CA LEU A 529 -10.86 -4.42 -19.57
C LEU A 529 -11.79 -4.26 -18.36
N GLY A 530 -12.11 -5.38 -17.71
CA GLY A 530 -12.88 -5.41 -16.45
C GLY A 530 -14.40 -5.32 -16.60
N GLU A 531 -14.92 -5.19 -17.82
CA GLU A 531 -16.35 -5.27 -18.09
C GLU A 531 -16.84 -6.72 -17.97
N ARG A 532 -17.92 -6.94 -17.23
CA ARG A 532 -18.52 -8.27 -17.07
C ARG A 532 -19.69 -8.41 -18.03
N SER A 533 -19.57 -9.29 -19.03
CA SER A 533 -20.71 -9.70 -19.84
C SER A 533 -21.27 -11.04 -19.38
N PRO A 534 -22.61 -11.19 -19.24
CA PRO A 534 -23.23 -12.50 -19.04
C PRO A 534 -22.99 -13.48 -20.19
N THR A 535 -22.51 -12.99 -21.34
CA THR A 535 -22.15 -13.79 -22.53
C THR A 535 -20.67 -14.20 -22.58
N THR A 536 -19.90 -13.98 -21.50
CA THR A 536 -18.49 -14.40 -21.45
C THR A 536 -18.40 -15.92 -21.37
N THR A 537 -17.64 -16.53 -22.27
CA THR A 537 -17.56 -17.99 -22.44
C THR A 537 -16.11 -18.47 -22.34
N SER A 538 -15.90 -19.69 -21.85
CA SER A 538 -14.58 -20.26 -21.59
C SER A 538 -14.21 -21.30 -22.65
N TRP A 539 -12.98 -21.26 -23.14
CA TRP A 539 -12.52 -22.01 -24.29
C TRP A 539 -11.09 -22.53 -24.14
N ARG A 540 -10.79 -23.62 -24.83
CA ARG A 540 -9.48 -24.26 -24.95
C ARG A 540 -8.97 -24.13 -26.37
N PHE A 541 -7.71 -23.75 -26.56
CA PHE A 541 -7.09 -23.74 -27.88
C PHE A 541 -6.70 -25.15 -28.31
N VAL A 542 -7.08 -25.53 -29.53
CA VAL A 542 -6.84 -26.88 -30.08
C VAL A 542 -5.70 -26.85 -31.10
N GLY A 543 -5.68 -25.83 -31.95
CA GLY A 543 -4.71 -25.71 -33.03
C GLY A 543 -5.16 -24.74 -34.10
N ILE A 544 -4.39 -24.70 -35.18
CA ILE A 544 -4.69 -23.89 -36.36
C ILE A 544 -5.20 -24.84 -37.44
N GLU A 545 -6.36 -24.53 -38.02
CA GLU A 545 -7.00 -25.30 -39.10
C GLU A 545 -7.38 -24.38 -40.26
N GLU A 546 -7.47 -24.92 -41.46
CA GLU A 546 -7.93 -24.20 -42.65
C GLU A 546 -9.44 -24.41 -42.80
N HIS A 547 -10.21 -23.32 -42.81
CA HIS A 547 -11.66 -23.33 -43.01
C HIS A 547 -12.00 -22.36 -44.13
N ASP A 548 -12.62 -22.85 -45.21
CA ASP A 548 -12.93 -22.07 -46.42
C ASP A 548 -11.73 -21.26 -46.99
N ASP A 549 -10.57 -21.91 -47.14
CA ASP A 549 -9.29 -21.31 -47.59
C ASP A 549 -8.74 -20.18 -46.69
N VAL A 550 -9.19 -20.11 -45.42
CA VAL A 550 -8.70 -19.16 -44.42
C VAL A 550 -8.09 -19.91 -43.24
N GLU A 551 -6.84 -19.56 -42.87
CA GLU A 551 -6.17 -20.06 -41.67
C GLU A 551 -6.91 -19.53 -40.41
N CYS A 552 -7.54 -20.45 -39.67
CA CYS A 552 -8.37 -20.15 -38.51
C CYS A 552 -7.82 -20.78 -37.24
N LEU A 553 -8.00 -20.09 -36.11
CA LEU A 553 -7.69 -20.58 -34.78
C LEU A 553 -8.87 -21.38 -34.24
N LYS A 554 -8.68 -22.68 -34.01
CA LYS A 554 -9.73 -23.56 -33.48
C LYS A 554 -9.73 -23.59 -31.96
N PHE A 555 -10.91 -23.38 -31.39
CA PHE A 555 -11.16 -23.51 -29.97
C PHE A 555 -12.31 -24.48 -29.69
N GLU A 556 -12.25 -25.15 -28.54
CA GLU A 556 -13.28 -26.06 -28.05
C GLU A 556 -13.69 -25.69 -26.62
N GLY A 557 -14.96 -25.89 -26.26
CA GLY A 557 -15.46 -25.62 -24.93
C GLY A 557 -16.86 -26.19 -24.71
N THR A 558 -17.26 -26.30 -23.44
CA THR A 558 -18.61 -26.74 -23.04
C THR A 558 -19.64 -25.61 -22.99
N SER A 559 -19.18 -24.36 -23.16
CA SER A 559 -20.04 -23.18 -23.21
C SER A 559 -20.69 -23.03 -24.59
N ALA A 560 -21.94 -22.59 -24.63
CA ALA A 560 -22.58 -22.24 -25.90
C ALA A 560 -21.82 -21.08 -26.58
N PRO A 561 -21.56 -21.12 -27.90
CA PRO A 561 -20.87 -20.04 -28.61
C PRO A 561 -21.60 -18.70 -28.45
N PRO A 562 -20.88 -17.56 -28.36
CA PRO A 562 -21.51 -16.23 -28.39
C PRO A 562 -22.37 -16.06 -29.66
N GLN A 563 -23.45 -15.26 -29.59
CA GLN A 563 -24.33 -15.07 -30.74
C GLN A 563 -23.72 -14.15 -31.80
N ARG A 564 -23.03 -13.09 -31.38
CA ARG A 564 -22.39 -12.13 -32.30
C ARG A 564 -21.23 -12.76 -33.09
N VAL A 565 -20.96 -12.18 -34.26
CA VAL A 565 -19.85 -12.56 -35.15
C VAL A 565 -18.53 -11.93 -34.68
N VAL A 566 -18.61 -10.74 -34.11
CA VAL A 566 -17.48 -9.99 -33.57
C VAL A 566 -17.36 -10.21 -32.06
N ALA A 567 -16.14 -10.48 -31.59
CA ALA A 567 -15.83 -10.68 -30.17
C ALA A 567 -14.39 -10.27 -29.83
N PHE A 568 -14.04 -10.42 -28.56
CA PHE A 568 -12.70 -10.21 -28.02
C PHE A 568 -12.25 -11.44 -27.25
N LEU A 569 -11.04 -11.90 -27.54
CA LEU A 569 -10.40 -13.06 -26.95
C LEU A 569 -9.34 -12.57 -25.95
N ALA A 570 -9.36 -13.12 -24.74
CA ALA A 570 -8.38 -12.80 -23.70
C ALA A 570 -7.95 -14.05 -22.93
N PRO A 571 -6.71 -14.12 -22.42
CA PRO A 571 -6.29 -15.21 -21.53
C PRO A 571 -7.13 -15.23 -20.24
N ALA A 572 -7.51 -16.41 -19.75
CA ALA A 572 -8.34 -16.53 -18.55
C ALA A 572 -7.69 -15.95 -17.28
N GLY A 573 -6.35 -15.98 -17.21
CA GLY A 573 -5.58 -15.33 -16.14
C GLY A 573 -5.78 -13.81 -16.04
N LEU A 574 -6.29 -13.15 -17.09
CA LEU A 574 -6.63 -11.74 -17.07
C LEU A 574 -7.73 -11.41 -16.05
N ASN A 575 -8.65 -12.34 -15.77
CA ASN A 575 -9.66 -12.17 -14.73
C ASN A 575 -9.04 -12.03 -13.34
N GLY A 576 -7.99 -12.81 -13.06
CA GLY A 576 -7.19 -12.70 -11.83
C GLY A 576 -6.52 -11.33 -11.72
N ARG A 577 -5.93 -10.84 -12.83
CA ARG A 577 -5.33 -9.49 -12.88
C ARG A 577 -6.36 -8.38 -12.67
N VAL A 578 -7.56 -8.49 -13.25
CA VAL A 578 -8.66 -7.53 -13.02
C VAL A 578 -9.05 -7.51 -11.53
N ALA A 579 -9.10 -8.66 -10.86
CA ALA A 579 -9.35 -8.70 -9.42
C ALA A 579 -8.21 -8.02 -8.63
N GLN A 580 -6.95 -8.20 -9.03
CA GLN A 580 -5.81 -7.50 -8.45
C GLN A 580 -5.87 -5.98 -8.67
N PHE A 581 -6.27 -5.51 -9.86
CA PHE A 581 -6.45 -4.07 -10.11
C PHE A 581 -7.53 -3.47 -9.20
N LYS A 582 -8.65 -4.17 -8.99
CA LYS A 582 -9.69 -3.72 -8.05
C LYS A 582 -9.17 -3.58 -6.62
N ARG A 583 -8.34 -4.51 -6.17
CA ARG A 583 -7.67 -4.43 -4.85
C ARG A 583 -6.78 -3.20 -4.75
N ARG A 584 -5.98 -2.95 -5.79
CA ARG A 584 -5.06 -1.82 -5.84
C ARG A 584 -5.78 -0.47 -5.98
N LEU A 585 -6.94 -0.41 -6.64
CA LEU A 585 -7.80 0.77 -6.66
C LEU A 585 -8.28 1.14 -5.27
N LYS A 586 -8.73 0.16 -4.47
CA LYS A 586 -9.11 0.40 -3.07
C LYS A 586 -7.93 0.88 -2.23
N ALA A 587 -6.75 0.28 -2.41
CA ALA A 587 -5.54 0.73 -1.73
C ALA A 587 -5.17 2.18 -2.13
N LEU A 588 -5.33 2.54 -3.41
CA LEU A 588 -5.12 3.90 -3.90
C LEU A 588 -6.12 4.90 -3.29
N ALA A 589 -7.39 4.53 -3.16
CA ALA A 589 -8.39 5.36 -2.49
C ALA A 589 -8.05 5.56 -1.01
N ALA A 590 -7.66 4.50 -0.31
CA ALA A 590 -7.22 4.56 1.08
C ALA A 590 -5.95 5.43 1.26
N LEU A 591 -5.02 5.38 0.30
CA LEU A 591 -3.80 6.20 0.32
C LEU A 591 -4.09 7.70 0.30
N LYS A 592 -5.11 8.15 -0.44
CA LYS A 592 -5.51 9.58 -0.50
C LYS A 592 -5.80 10.16 0.88
N GLU A 593 -6.40 9.36 1.75
CA GLU A 593 -6.73 9.74 3.13
C GLU A 593 -5.61 9.41 4.14
N HIS A 594 -4.51 8.80 3.71
CA HIS A 594 -3.42 8.35 4.57
C HIS A 594 -2.21 9.30 4.49
N ALA A 595 -2.37 10.52 5.00
CA ALA A 595 -1.36 11.58 4.92
C ALA A 595 0.01 11.22 5.54
N GLU A 596 0.07 10.38 6.57
CA GLU A 596 1.34 9.89 7.14
C GLU A 596 2.17 9.10 6.12
N LEU A 597 1.58 8.07 5.51
CA LEU A 597 2.22 7.24 4.49
C LEU A 597 2.61 8.07 3.26
N LEU A 598 1.74 8.97 2.79
CA LEU A 598 2.09 9.87 1.68
C LEU A 598 3.32 10.72 2.02
N ARG A 599 3.39 11.35 3.20
CA ARG A 599 4.57 12.14 3.61
C ARG A 599 5.83 11.30 3.70
N MET A 600 5.70 10.09 4.26
CA MET A 600 6.81 9.15 4.39
C MET A 600 7.35 8.73 3.01
N LEU A 601 6.48 8.53 2.03
CA LEU A 601 6.89 8.15 0.67
C LEU A 601 7.45 9.32 -0.14
N VAL A 602 7.00 10.56 0.11
CA VAL A 602 7.59 11.76 -0.51
C VAL A 602 9.04 11.92 -0.07
N ASP A 603 9.29 11.86 1.23
CA ASP A 603 10.64 11.82 1.78
C ASP A 603 10.64 11.07 3.12
N PRO A 604 11.19 9.84 3.16
CA PRO A 604 11.24 9.03 4.36
C PRO A 604 12.01 9.67 5.53
N ARG A 605 12.79 10.74 5.27
CA ARG A 605 13.62 11.40 6.27
C ARG A 605 12.94 12.57 6.97
N LEU A 606 11.85 13.12 6.44
CA LEU A 606 11.18 14.29 7.02
C LEU A 606 10.61 14.03 8.41
N ARG A 607 10.21 12.78 8.70
CA ARG A 607 9.56 12.38 9.97
C ARG A 607 10.12 11.08 10.53
N ILE A 608 11.44 11.01 10.68
CA ILE A 608 12.07 9.90 11.40
C ILE A 608 11.98 10.19 12.90
N HIS A 609 11.40 9.25 13.66
CA HIS A 609 11.31 9.35 15.12
C HIS A 609 12.13 8.27 15.82
N ASP A 610 12.39 8.49 17.11
CA ASP A 610 12.98 7.51 18.00
C ASP A 610 11.93 6.55 18.52
N SER A 611 12.12 5.28 18.23
CA SER A 611 11.31 4.26 18.85
C SER A 611 11.88 3.94 20.23
N GLN A 612 11.00 3.86 21.21
CA GLN A 612 11.36 3.59 22.61
C GLN A 612 11.25 2.10 22.93
N ASP A 613 11.40 1.23 21.92
CA ASP A 613 11.37 -0.22 22.15
C ASP A 613 12.58 -0.67 22.95
N PRO A 614 12.41 -1.65 23.85
CA PRO A 614 13.52 -2.23 24.56
C PRO A 614 14.38 -3.08 23.61
N LEU A 615 15.69 -2.94 23.76
CA LEU A 615 16.66 -3.88 23.21
C LEU A 615 17.64 -4.26 24.32
N ASP A 616 17.50 -5.48 24.83
CA ASP A 616 18.50 -6.04 25.75
C ASP A 616 19.73 -6.53 24.97
N GLU A 617 20.73 -5.65 24.85
CA GLU A 617 22.02 -5.97 24.26
C GLU A 617 22.88 -6.91 25.13
N THR A 618 22.49 -7.14 26.39
CA THR A 618 23.19 -8.07 27.29
C THR A 618 22.74 -9.52 27.11
N SER A 619 21.57 -9.74 26.51
CA SER A 619 21.02 -11.06 26.23
C SER A 619 21.97 -11.92 25.38
N GLU A 620 22.02 -13.22 25.69
CA GLU A 620 22.83 -14.19 24.94
C GLU A 620 22.34 -14.30 23.49
N ALA A 621 21.02 -14.21 23.28
CA ALA A 621 20.40 -14.15 21.96
C ALA A 621 20.94 -12.99 21.10
N PHE A 622 21.09 -11.78 21.68
CA PHE A 622 21.68 -10.64 20.96
C PHE A 622 23.17 -10.84 20.67
N LYS A 623 23.94 -11.31 21.66
CA LYS A 623 25.38 -11.56 21.52
C LYS A 623 25.72 -12.65 20.49
N ASN A 624 24.80 -13.58 20.26
CA ASN A 624 24.95 -14.64 19.26
C ASN A 624 24.75 -14.17 17.81
N LEU A 625 24.11 -13.02 17.60
CA LEU A 625 24.03 -12.38 16.28
C LEU A 625 25.42 -11.87 15.86
N ASP A 626 25.74 -11.92 14.57
CA ASP A 626 26.93 -11.25 14.05
C ASP A 626 26.83 -9.72 14.16
N PRO A 627 27.97 -8.99 14.15
CA PRO A 627 27.99 -7.54 14.28
C PRO A 627 27.08 -6.80 13.28
N SER A 628 26.95 -7.29 12.05
CA SER A 628 26.09 -6.66 11.05
C SER A 628 24.62 -6.79 11.41
N LYS A 629 24.17 -7.97 11.87
CA LYS A 629 22.81 -8.17 12.37
C LYS A 629 22.54 -7.42 13.67
N GLN A 630 23.50 -7.35 14.59
CA GLN A 630 23.37 -6.54 15.81
C GLN A 630 23.12 -5.06 15.49
N LYS A 631 23.90 -4.50 14.53
CA LYS A 631 23.73 -3.11 14.08
C LYS A 631 22.38 -2.91 13.39
N ALA A 632 22.00 -3.81 12.48
CA ALA A 632 20.72 -3.77 11.80
C ALA A 632 19.54 -3.84 12.79
N LEU A 633 19.59 -4.75 13.76
CA LEU A 633 18.55 -4.91 14.78
C LEU A 633 18.38 -3.63 15.63
N ARG A 634 19.49 -3.01 16.06
CA ARG A 634 19.44 -1.74 16.78
C ARG A 634 18.74 -0.65 15.99
N GLU A 635 19.03 -0.56 14.69
CA GLU A 635 18.46 0.46 13.81
C GLU A 635 16.99 0.18 13.45
N ILE A 636 16.64 -1.08 13.18
CA ILE A 636 15.24 -1.54 12.97
C ILE A 636 14.38 -1.22 14.19
N LEU A 637 14.91 -1.47 15.39
CA LEU A 637 14.17 -1.25 16.62
C LEU A 637 14.13 0.22 17.05
N SER A 638 15.06 1.08 16.61
CA SER A 638 15.09 2.51 17.01
C SER A 638 14.56 3.49 15.96
N THR A 639 14.37 3.04 14.71
CA THR A 639 13.97 3.90 13.58
C THR A 639 12.54 3.62 13.16
N ILE A 640 11.70 4.65 13.17
CA ILE A 640 10.30 4.64 12.71
C ILE A 640 10.02 5.87 11.84
N PRO A 641 9.02 5.85 10.93
CA PRO A 641 8.05 4.78 10.68
C PRO A 641 8.55 3.63 9.78
N LEU A 642 9.64 3.80 9.04
CA LEU A 642 10.10 2.83 8.04
C LEU A 642 11.59 2.53 8.16
N PHE A 643 11.95 1.26 7.97
CA PHE A 643 13.33 0.83 7.80
C PHE A 643 13.49 -0.16 6.65
N PHE A 644 14.58 -0.04 5.90
CA PHE A 644 14.94 -0.92 4.78
C PHE A 644 16.16 -1.78 5.12
N LEU A 645 16.05 -3.08 4.87
CA LEU A 645 17.16 -4.01 5.04
C LEU A 645 17.52 -4.65 3.70
N GLN A 646 18.69 -4.30 3.17
CA GLN A 646 19.27 -5.02 2.05
C GLN A 646 19.98 -6.27 2.56
N GLY A 647 19.53 -7.44 2.12
CA GLY A 647 20.13 -8.72 2.51
C GLY A 647 20.60 -9.54 1.32
N PRO A 648 21.92 -9.51 1.01
CA PRO A 648 22.54 -10.38 0.01
C PRO A 648 22.24 -11.89 0.22
N PRO A 649 22.57 -12.77 -0.74
CA PRO A 649 22.40 -14.21 -0.61
C PRO A 649 23.09 -14.77 0.64
N GLY A 650 22.37 -15.60 1.40
CA GLY A 650 22.93 -16.35 2.54
C GLY A 650 23.17 -15.55 3.82
N VAL A 651 22.76 -14.28 3.91
CA VAL A 651 22.99 -13.46 5.11
C VAL A 651 22.01 -13.70 6.26
N GLY A 652 21.00 -14.55 6.09
CA GLY A 652 20.02 -14.86 7.15
C GLY A 652 18.98 -13.77 7.37
N LYS A 653 18.34 -13.28 6.29
CA LYS A 653 17.25 -12.28 6.33
C LYS A 653 16.08 -12.76 7.20
N THR A 654 15.55 -13.94 6.89
CA THR A 654 14.39 -14.54 7.55
C THR A 654 14.66 -14.81 9.04
N TYR A 655 15.88 -15.23 9.38
CA TYR A 655 16.31 -15.39 10.76
C TYR A 655 16.22 -14.08 11.57
N LEU A 656 16.64 -12.95 10.98
CA LEU A 656 16.52 -11.64 11.64
C LEU A 656 15.04 -11.23 11.82
N VAL A 657 14.18 -11.53 10.85
CA VAL A 657 12.72 -11.34 11.00
C VAL A 657 12.20 -12.14 12.18
N GLY A 658 12.60 -13.40 12.29
CA GLY A 658 12.26 -14.26 13.42
C GLY A 658 12.67 -13.66 14.77
N ASP A 659 13.89 -13.15 14.89
CA ASP A 659 14.35 -12.51 16.12
C ASP A 659 13.56 -11.23 16.46
N VAL A 660 13.21 -10.41 15.46
CA VAL A 660 12.32 -9.24 15.65
C VAL A 660 10.95 -9.67 16.14
N VAL A 661 10.32 -10.67 15.50
CA VAL A 661 9.02 -11.21 15.91
C VAL A 661 9.08 -11.70 17.35
N ARG A 662 10.03 -12.57 17.68
CA ARG A 662 10.20 -13.11 19.03
C ARG A 662 10.30 -12.01 20.08
N ARG A 663 11.17 -11.01 19.87
CA ARG A 663 11.35 -9.89 20.81
C ARG A 663 10.09 -9.06 20.99
N ARG A 664 9.32 -8.85 19.92
CA ARG A 664 8.05 -8.11 20.03
C ARG A 664 7.00 -8.87 20.84
N PHE A 665 6.95 -10.20 20.77
CA PHE A 665 6.06 -11.01 21.61
C PHE A 665 6.57 -11.18 23.04
N ASP A 666 7.89 -11.24 23.25
CA ASP A 666 8.50 -11.24 24.58
C ASP A 666 8.21 -9.91 25.33
N ASP A 667 8.16 -8.79 24.60
CA ASP A 667 7.79 -7.46 25.11
C ASP A 667 6.26 -7.30 25.28
N GLU A 668 5.47 -7.71 24.29
CA GLU A 668 4.01 -7.54 24.29
C GLU A 668 3.32 -8.70 23.57
N ALA A 669 2.71 -9.61 24.35
CA ALA A 669 2.05 -10.81 23.85
C ALA A 669 0.84 -10.51 22.94
N THR A 670 0.26 -9.30 23.05
CA THR A 670 -0.89 -8.87 22.23
C THR A 670 -0.48 -8.21 20.90
N THR A 671 0.83 -8.12 20.62
CA THR A 671 1.35 -7.53 19.37
C THR A 671 0.71 -8.19 18.15
N ARG A 672 0.36 -7.37 17.16
CA ARG A 672 -0.09 -7.83 15.83
C ARG A 672 0.93 -7.48 14.76
N ILE A 673 1.36 -8.47 13.98
CA ILE A 673 2.33 -8.32 12.89
C ILE A 673 1.76 -8.90 11.60
N LEU A 674 1.76 -8.09 10.54
CA LEU A 674 1.52 -8.53 9.17
C LEU A 674 2.86 -8.92 8.55
N LEU A 675 2.97 -10.18 8.14
CA LEU A 675 4.11 -10.74 7.43
C LEU A 675 3.71 -10.94 5.97
N SER A 676 4.31 -10.13 5.08
CA SER A 676 3.97 -10.09 3.66
C SER A 676 5.18 -10.37 2.75
N ALA A 677 4.91 -10.86 1.54
CA ALA A 677 5.89 -11.04 0.48
C ALA A 677 5.16 -11.12 -0.87
N GLN A 678 5.91 -10.97 -1.96
CA GLN A 678 5.34 -10.92 -3.31
C GLN A 678 4.83 -12.29 -3.80
N SER A 679 5.46 -13.40 -3.39
CA SER A 679 5.09 -14.76 -3.81
C SER A 679 4.60 -15.65 -2.65
N ASN A 680 3.75 -16.64 -2.96
CA ASN A 680 3.30 -17.65 -1.99
C ASN A 680 4.48 -18.43 -1.40
N SER A 681 5.45 -18.84 -2.23
CA SER A 681 6.64 -19.58 -1.77
C SER A 681 7.50 -18.80 -0.76
N ALA A 682 7.67 -17.49 -0.95
CA ALA A 682 8.40 -16.65 0.00
C ALA A 682 7.66 -16.54 1.33
N ILE A 683 6.33 -16.38 1.30
CA ILE A 683 5.50 -16.39 2.50
C ILE A 683 5.58 -17.71 3.23
N ASP A 684 5.48 -18.83 2.54
CA ASP A 684 5.42 -20.14 3.19
C ASP A 684 6.77 -20.49 3.86
N HIS A 685 7.89 -20.06 3.25
CA HIS A 685 9.21 -20.12 3.89
C HIS A 685 9.30 -19.24 5.15
N LEU A 686 8.86 -17.99 5.07
CA LEU A 686 8.81 -17.07 6.20
C LEU A 686 7.93 -17.61 7.33
N MET A 687 6.78 -18.19 6.98
CA MET A 687 5.84 -18.81 7.92
C MET A 687 6.47 -19.98 8.65
N SER A 688 7.14 -20.89 7.94
CA SER A 688 7.83 -22.04 8.55
C SER A 688 8.91 -21.59 9.55
N GLU A 689 9.70 -20.58 9.20
CA GLU A 689 10.72 -20.02 10.09
C GLU A 689 10.08 -19.42 11.36
N VAL A 690 9.03 -18.61 11.21
CA VAL A 690 8.35 -18.00 12.35
C VAL A 690 7.65 -19.04 13.23
N GLN A 691 7.02 -20.06 12.65
CA GLN A 691 6.42 -21.16 13.41
C GLN A 691 7.45 -21.90 14.26
N SER A 692 8.68 -22.07 13.73
CA SER A 692 9.76 -22.78 14.44
C SER A 692 10.10 -22.15 15.78
N ILE A 693 10.00 -20.82 15.87
CA ILE A 693 10.30 -20.01 17.07
C ILE A 693 9.36 -20.36 18.22
N PHE A 694 8.10 -20.66 17.92
CA PHE A 694 7.06 -20.92 18.92
C PHE A 694 6.83 -22.41 19.20
N ARG A 695 7.64 -23.32 18.62
CA ARG A 695 7.49 -24.78 18.85
C ARG A 695 7.63 -25.16 20.33
N GLY A 696 8.50 -24.47 21.08
CA GLY A 696 8.72 -24.68 22.52
C GLY A 696 7.69 -24.01 23.44
N VAL A 697 6.78 -23.19 22.90
CA VAL A 697 5.74 -22.50 23.68
C VAL A 697 4.50 -23.39 23.79
N HIS A 698 3.88 -23.42 24.98
CA HIS A 698 2.64 -24.17 25.22
C HIS A 698 1.53 -23.72 24.28
N ALA A 699 0.70 -24.63 23.77
CA ALA A 699 -0.30 -24.34 22.74
C ALA A 699 -1.21 -23.15 23.07
N ASP A 700 -1.72 -23.07 24.31
CA ASP A 700 -2.60 -21.98 24.76
C ASP A 700 -1.90 -20.62 24.92
N ALA A 701 -0.56 -20.62 24.94
CA ALA A 701 0.26 -19.41 25.04
C ALA A 701 0.88 -19.01 23.69
N ARG A 702 0.63 -19.77 22.62
CA ARG A 702 1.08 -19.42 21.28
C ARG A 702 0.23 -18.28 20.72
N PRO A 703 0.83 -17.36 19.94
CA PRO A 703 0.07 -16.35 19.24
C PRO A 703 -0.88 -17.00 18.22
N LEU A 704 -2.02 -16.36 17.97
CA LEU A 704 -2.92 -16.78 16.90
C LEU A 704 -2.28 -16.45 15.55
N MET A 705 -1.89 -17.49 14.81
CA MET A 705 -1.25 -17.40 13.50
C MET A 705 -2.25 -17.77 12.40
N VAL A 706 -2.31 -16.98 11.33
CA VAL A 706 -3.21 -17.21 10.20
C VAL A 706 -2.47 -17.02 8.89
N ARG A 707 -2.53 -18.03 8.03
CA ARG A 707 -2.19 -17.95 6.61
C ARG A 707 -3.45 -17.58 5.84
N ALA A 708 -3.37 -16.50 5.06
CA ALA A 708 -4.50 -16.03 4.29
C ALA A 708 -4.21 -16.19 2.79
N ARG A 709 -4.69 -17.30 2.21
CA ARG A 709 -4.60 -17.62 0.78
C ARG A 709 -5.94 -17.40 0.05
N SER A 710 -5.92 -17.36 -1.28
CA SER A 710 -7.16 -17.39 -2.06
C SER A 710 -7.82 -18.76 -1.96
N VAL A 711 -9.15 -18.82 -1.97
CA VAL A 711 -9.93 -20.07 -1.88
C VAL A 711 -9.68 -21.00 -3.09
N ASP A 712 -9.16 -20.47 -4.19
CA ASP A 712 -8.94 -21.17 -5.46
C ASP A 712 -7.56 -21.85 -5.57
N ASP A 713 -6.66 -21.68 -4.59
CA ASP A 713 -5.35 -22.34 -4.59
C ASP A 713 -5.47 -23.72 -3.88
N ASP A 714 -5.80 -24.77 -4.64
CA ASP A 714 -6.04 -26.15 -4.16
C ASP A 714 -4.77 -26.89 -3.67
N GLU A 715 -3.59 -26.26 -3.66
CA GLU A 715 -2.33 -26.89 -3.26
C GLU A 715 -2.17 -26.94 -1.72
N SER A 716 -2.45 -28.12 -1.16
CA SER A 716 -2.11 -28.56 0.21
C SER A 716 -2.44 -27.56 1.31
N ALA A 717 -3.67 -27.60 1.82
CA ALA A 717 -4.12 -26.78 2.95
C ALA A 717 -3.27 -27.07 4.21
N GLY A 718 -2.47 -26.09 4.63
CA GLY A 718 -1.65 -26.17 5.84
C GLY A 718 -2.45 -25.84 7.10
N GLU A 719 -1.98 -26.26 8.28
CA GLU A 719 -2.69 -26.08 9.55
C GLU A 719 -3.03 -24.62 9.89
N LEU A 720 -2.31 -23.65 9.33
CA LEU A 720 -2.52 -22.22 9.59
C LEU A 720 -3.51 -21.54 8.64
N GLU A 721 -4.03 -22.22 7.62
CA GLU A 721 -5.02 -21.62 6.72
C GLU A 721 -6.24 -21.10 7.51
N ILE A 722 -6.74 -19.94 7.10
CA ILE A 722 -7.81 -19.23 7.82
C ILE A 722 -9.07 -20.08 8.01
N ASP A 723 -9.40 -20.92 7.03
CA ASP A 723 -10.56 -21.80 7.09
C ASP A 723 -10.34 -22.93 8.11
N ILE A 724 -9.14 -23.55 8.11
CA ILE A 724 -8.75 -24.58 9.09
C ILE A 724 -8.68 -24.02 10.52
N GLN A 725 -8.12 -22.83 10.69
CA GLN A 725 -8.09 -22.15 12.00
C GLN A 725 -9.50 -21.82 12.48
N ALA A 726 -10.38 -21.37 11.57
CA ALA A 726 -11.77 -21.12 11.88
C ALA A 726 -12.51 -22.39 12.29
N ASP A 727 -12.23 -23.54 11.67
CA ASP A 727 -12.80 -24.84 12.07
C ASP A 727 -12.41 -25.19 13.50
N ARG A 728 -11.10 -25.14 13.78
CA ARG A 728 -10.58 -25.48 15.09
C ARG A 728 -11.15 -24.57 16.18
N LEU A 729 -11.19 -23.26 15.95
CA LEU A 729 -11.70 -22.29 16.92
C LEU A 729 -13.20 -22.41 17.11
N LEU A 730 -13.97 -22.65 16.04
CA LEU A 730 -15.41 -22.83 16.12
C LEU A 730 -15.77 -24.11 16.87
N GLN A 731 -15.05 -25.20 16.63
CA GLN A 731 -15.22 -26.45 17.38
C GLN A 731 -14.88 -26.26 18.86
N THR A 732 -13.74 -25.62 19.16
CA THR A 732 -13.33 -25.30 20.54
C THR A 732 -14.37 -24.43 21.24
N LEU A 733 -14.96 -23.46 20.53
CA LEU A 733 -16.04 -22.63 21.06
C LEU A 733 -17.30 -23.44 21.31
N ALA A 734 -17.72 -24.29 20.37
CA ALA A 734 -18.91 -25.14 20.49
C ALA A 734 -18.84 -26.12 21.69
N ASP A 735 -17.63 -26.60 21.99
CA ASP A 735 -17.33 -27.51 23.09
C ASP A 735 -17.05 -26.79 24.43
N SER A 736 -17.03 -25.45 24.45
CA SER A 736 -16.69 -24.68 25.64
C SER A 736 -17.84 -24.54 26.65
N ASP A 737 -17.50 -24.38 27.93
CA ASP A 737 -18.45 -24.06 29.00
C ASP A 737 -19.25 -22.77 28.70
N LEU A 738 -18.66 -21.80 27.99
CA LEU A 738 -19.33 -20.55 27.59
C LEU A 738 -20.56 -20.81 26.71
N VAL A 739 -20.46 -21.76 25.78
CA VAL A 739 -21.58 -22.16 24.91
C VAL A 739 -22.53 -23.10 25.67
N GLY A 740 -21.99 -23.88 26.62
CA GLY A 740 -22.78 -24.61 27.61
C GLY A 740 -23.73 -23.70 28.38
N ASP A 741 -23.28 -22.54 28.84
CA ASP A 741 -24.06 -21.57 29.63
C ASP A 741 -24.89 -20.59 28.78
N ALA A 742 -24.68 -20.56 27.46
CA ALA A 742 -25.41 -19.69 26.54
C ALA A 742 -26.90 -20.08 26.41
N THR A 743 -27.72 -19.14 25.93
CA THR A 743 -29.13 -19.40 25.63
C THR A 743 -29.26 -20.48 24.55
N THR A 744 -30.35 -21.25 24.57
CA THR A 744 -30.57 -22.37 23.65
C THR A 744 -30.41 -21.96 22.19
N HIS A 745 -30.90 -20.77 21.83
CA HIS A 745 -30.77 -20.24 20.48
C HIS A 745 -29.31 -20.02 20.04
N ILE A 746 -28.47 -19.43 20.90
CA ILE A 746 -27.05 -19.19 20.59
C ILE A 746 -26.30 -20.51 20.56
N ARG A 747 -26.57 -21.40 21.53
CA ARG A 747 -25.94 -22.72 21.64
C ARG A 747 -26.21 -23.57 20.39
N ASP A 748 -27.46 -23.69 19.99
CA ASP A 748 -27.86 -24.49 18.84
C ASP A 748 -27.28 -23.91 17.55
N ARG A 749 -27.25 -22.57 17.42
CA ARG A 749 -26.69 -21.93 16.22
C ARG A 749 -25.18 -22.12 16.08
N ILE A 750 -24.42 -22.01 17.17
CA ILE A 750 -22.97 -22.24 17.14
C ILE A 750 -22.66 -23.70 16.78
N ARG A 751 -23.41 -24.66 17.35
CA ARG A 751 -23.25 -26.07 17.01
C ARG A 751 -23.63 -26.38 15.57
N GLU A 752 -24.73 -25.82 15.08
CA GLU A 752 -25.13 -25.94 13.67
C GLU A 752 -24.04 -25.42 12.71
N LEU A 753 -23.40 -24.30 13.05
CA LEU A 753 -22.30 -23.75 12.25
C LEU A 753 -21.06 -24.66 12.28
N ALA A 754 -20.73 -25.24 13.43
CA ALA A 754 -19.63 -26.20 13.56
C ALA A 754 -19.90 -27.48 12.74
N ASP A 755 -21.11 -28.03 12.86
CA ASP A 755 -21.55 -29.25 12.17
C ASP A 755 -21.63 -29.07 10.65
N ALA A 756 -22.20 -27.94 10.17
CA ALA A 756 -22.31 -27.64 8.74
C ALA A 756 -20.96 -27.63 8.01
N ARG A 757 -19.89 -27.32 8.76
CA ARG A 757 -18.53 -27.25 8.22
C ARG A 757 -17.80 -28.59 8.31
N ALA A 758 -18.01 -29.37 9.37
CA ALA A 758 -17.52 -30.74 9.47
C ALA A 758 -18.01 -31.64 8.32
N VAL A 759 -19.23 -31.41 7.82
CA VAL A 759 -19.82 -32.17 6.69
C VAL A 759 -19.29 -31.68 5.32
N SER A 760 -18.90 -30.41 5.19
CA SER A 760 -18.47 -29.80 3.91
C SER A 760 -17.01 -30.06 3.53
N GLY A 761 -16.19 -30.64 4.43
CA GLY A 761 -14.77 -30.94 4.21
C GLY A 761 -14.46 -31.98 3.10
N ARG A 762 -15.47 -32.49 2.38
CA ARG A 762 -15.31 -33.48 1.28
C ARG A 762 -15.87 -33.05 -0.08
N SER A 763 -16.65 -31.97 -0.18
CA SER A 763 -17.12 -31.46 -1.48
C SER A 763 -17.67 -30.04 -1.34
N ARG A 764 -16.88 -29.03 -1.74
CA ARG A 764 -17.27 -27.60 -1.71
C ARG A 764 -18.36 -27.20 -2.73
N ARG A 765 -18.92 -28.12 -3.54
CA ARG A 765 -19.69 -27.74 -4.75
C ARG A 765 -21.22 -27.90 -4.72
N THR A 766 -21.86 -28.37 -3.65
CA THR A 766 -23.32 -28.62 -3.72
C THR A 766 -24.09 -28.32 -2.42
N SER A 767 -24.41 -27.05 -2.16
CA SER A 767 -25.61 -26.71 -1.35
C SER A 767 -26.23 -25.38 -1.84
N SER A 768 -27.06 -25.46 -2.88
CA SER A 768 -27.72 -24.29 -3.51
C SER A 768 -28.94 -23.75 -2.75
N GLY A 769 -29.21 -24.22 -1.52
CA GLY A 769 -30.35 -23.80 -0.70
C GLY A 769 -30.12 -22.50 0.10
N THR A 770 -31.20 -21.82 0.46
CA THR A 770 -31.20 -20.56 1.23
C THR A 770 -30.52 -20.69 2.60
N LEU A 771 -30.66 -21.85 3.27
CA LEU A 771 -29.98 -22.17 4.53
C LEU A 771 -28.45 -22.26 4.36
N GLY A 772 -27.96 -22.86 3.27
CA GLY A 772 -26.53 -22.97 2.98
C GLY A 772 -25.87 -21.63 2.68
N ARG A 773 -26.58 -20.72 1.99
CA ARG A 773 -26.09 -19.34 1.73
C ARG A 773 -25.93 -18.53 3.02
N ARG A 774 -26.88 -18.64 3.95
CA ARG A 774 -26.81 -17.95 5.24
C ARG A 774 -25.66 -18.46 6.11
N ALA A 775 -25.52 -19.79 6.24
CA ALA A 775 -24.40 -20.39 6.96
C ALA A 775 -23.04 -19.98 6.35
N SER A 776 -22.93 -19.97 5.02
CA SER A 776 -21.72 -19.51 4.32
C SER A 776 -21.40 -18.03 4.57
N ALA A 777 -22.40 -17.16 4.67
CA ALA A 777 -22.19 -15.76 5.02
C ALA A 777 -21.70 -15.58 6.46
N GLU A 778 -22.28 -16.33 7.41
CA GLU A 778 -21.88 -16.31 8.82
C GLU A 778 -20.47 -16.87 9.03
N LEU A 779 -20.10 -17.95 8.32
CA LEU A 779 -18.74 -18.49 8.35
C LEU A 779 -17.71 -17.49 7.81
N ARG A 780 -18.00 -16.80 6.69
CA ARG A 780 -17.14 -15.72 6.17
C ARG A 780 -17.02 -14.54 7.13
N ALA A 781 -18.08 -14.24 7.89
CA ALA A 781 -18.02 -13.22 8.93
C ALA A 781 -17.10 -13.67 10.09
N PHE A 782 -17.18 -14.93 10.50
CA PHE A 782 -16.32 -15.52 11.53
C PHE A 782 -14.84 -15.55 11.11
N GLU A 783 -14.53 -15.92 9.86
CA GLU A 783 -13.18 -15.82 9.30
C GLU A 783 -12.64 -14.38 9.35
N GLY A 784 -13.47 -13.39 9.04
CA GLY A 784 -13.10 -11.98 9.20
C GLY A 784 -12.75 -11.60 10.63
N MET A 785 -13.52 -12.09 11.60
CA MET A 785 -13.22 -11.88 13.02
C MET A 785 -11.86 -12.47 13.39
N ILE A 786 -11.56 -13.68 12.93
CA ILE A 786 -10.27 -14.34 13.16
C ILE A 786 -9.13 -13.54 12.56
N LEU A 787 -9.28 -13.08 11.31
CA LEU A 787 -8.26 -12.28 10.63
C LEU A 787 -7.97 -10.96 11.37
N ARG A 788 -9.00 -10.31 11.92
CA ARG A 788 -8.85 -9.09 12.75
C ARG A 788 -8.33 -9.35 14.17
N ALA A 789 -8.49 -10.56 14.69
CA ALA A 789 -7.99 -10.95 16.01
C ALA A 789 -6.58 -11.57 15.98
N ALA A 790 -6.16 -12.10 14.84
CA ALA A 790 -4.89 -12.80 14.69
C ALA A 790 -3.70 -11.90 15.03
N ASN A 791 -2.76 -12.46 15.78
CA ASN A 791 -1.50 -11.83 16.16
C ASN A 791 -0.49 -11.85 15.01
N LEU A 792 -0.44 -12.93 14.25
CA LEU A 792 0.45 -13.10 13.11
C LEU A 792 -0.38 -13.43 11.87
N VAL A 793 -0.33 -12.56 10.86
CA VAL A 793 -1.03 -12.77 9.58
C VAL A 793 0.01 -12.90 8.47
N PHE A 794 -0.04 -14.01 7.75
CA PHE A 794 0.83 -14.32 6.62
C PHE A 794 0.02 -14.19 5.32
N ALA A 795 0.38 -13.22 4.48
CA ALA A 795 -0.39 -12.92 3.28
C ALA A 795 0.47 -12.34 2.16
N THR A 796 0.18 -12.69 0.91
CA THR A 796 0.82 -12.05 -0.23
C THR A 796 0.38 -10.58 -0.34
N THR A 797 1.24 -9.74 -0.91
CA THR A 797 1.05 -8.28 -1.00
C THR A 797 -0.29 -7.86 -1.62
N ASN A 798 -0.82 -8.65 -2.57
CA ASN A 798 -2.07 -8.39 -3.29
C ASN A 798 -3.20 -9.41 -2.98
N SER A 799 -3.16 -10.06 -1.82
CA SER A 799 -4.19 -11.02 -1.40
C SER A 799 -5.54 -10.35 -1.10
N TYR A 800 -6.63 -11.12 -1.25
CA TYR A 800 -7.98 -10.69 -0.82
C TYR A 800 -8.06 -10.40 0.69
N ALA A 801 -7.26 -11.11 1.50
CA ALA A 801 -7.24 -10.90 2.94
C ALA A 801 -6.67 -9.53 3.33
N VAL A 802 -5.60 -9.08 2.65
CA VAL A 802 -5.03 -7.73 2.85
C VAL A 802 -6.05 -6.67 2.42
N GLU A 803 -6.73 -6.86 1.29
CA GLU A 803 -7.83 -5.97 0.86
C GLU A 803 -8.94 -5.89 1.92
N ARG A 804 -9.40 -7.03 2.43
CA ARG A 804 -10.43 -7.09 3.46
C ARG A 804 -9.97 -6.39 4.76
N LEU A 805 -8.72 -6.57 5.14
CA LEU A 805 -8.13 -5.88 6.30
C LEU A 805 -8.11 -4.36 6.10
N LEU A 806 -7.93 -3.85 4.87
CA LEU A 806 -8.05 -2.42 4.58
C LEU A 806 -9.49 -1.93 4.74
N ASP A 807 -10.44 -2.64 4.12
CA ASP A 807 -11.87 -2.30 4.19
C ASP A 807 -12.39 -2.31 5.64
N GLU A 808 -11.97 -3.30 6.43
CA GLU A 808 -12.36 -3.47 7.83
C GLU A 808 -11.44 -2.72 8.82
N ARG A 809 -10.46 -1.95 8.31
CA ARG A 809 -9.47 -1.19 9.12
C ARG A 809 -8.72 -2.05 10.14
N GLY A 810 -8.39 -3.29 9.81
CA GLY A 810 -7.66 -4.21 10.68
C GLY A 810 -6.17 -3.86 10.78
N LEU A 811 -5.80 -2.91 11.63
CA LEU A 811 -4.42 -2.43 11.75
C LEU A 811 -3.49 -3.36 12.54
N PHE A 812 -2.21 -3.31 12.17
CA PHE A 812 -1.11 -4.03 12.78
C PHE A 812 -0.15 -3.06 13.48
N ASP A 813 0.54 -3.57 14.49
CA ASP A 813 1.64 -2.85 15.14
C ASP A 813 2.86 -2.78 14.22
N TRP A 814 3.06 -3.82 13.39
CA TRP A 814 4.12 -3.90 12.39
C TRP A 814 3.62 -4.50 11.08
N THR A 815 4.13 -3.96 9.97
CA THR A 815 4.16 -4.67 8.69
C THR A 815 5.61 -4.98 8.32
N ILE A 816 5.90 -6.26 8.07
CA ILE A 816 7.20 -6.71 7.56
C ILE A 816 6.98 -7.29 6.18
N VAL A 817 7.67 -6.75 5.18
CA VAL A 817 7.61 -7.23 3.80
C VAL A 817 8.94 -7.86 3.42
N GLU A 818 8.97 -9.17 3.21
CA GLU A 818 10.13 -9.91 2.71
C GLU A 818 10.14 -9.94 1.17
N GLU A 819 11.33 -10.09 0.59
CA GLU A 819 11.56 -10.02 -0.86
C GLU A 819 11.02 -8.72 -1.51
N ALA A 820 11.04 -7.60 -0.77
CA ALA A 820 10.51 -6.31 -1.21
C ALA A 820 11.17 -5.77 -2.49
N GLY A 821 12.41 -6.18 -2.80
CA GLY A 821 13.10 -5.84 -4.05
C GLY A 821 12.51 -6.48 -5.32
N LYS A 822 11.60 -7.47 -5.16
CA LYS A 822 10.87 -8.13 -6.26
C LYS A 822 9.46 -7.60 -6.46
N ALA A 823 9.01 -6.68 -5.61
CA ALA A 823 7.69 -6.09 -5.71
C ALA A 823 7.77 -4.68 -6.32
N THR A 824 6.81 -4.32 -7.17
CA THR A 824 6.67 -2.91 -7.56
C THR A 824 6.15 -2.08 -6.39
N GLY A 825 6.37 -0.76 -6.39
CA GLY A 825 5.78 0.11 -5.36
C GLY A 825 4.26 -0.06 -5.25
N GLY A 826 3.58 -0.29 -6.38
CA GLY A 826 2.15 -0.54 -6.43
C GLY A 826 1.71 -1.85 -5.75
N GLU A 827 2.52 -2.89 -5.81
CA GLU A 827 2.28 -4.14 -5.05
C GLU A 827 2.56 -3.94 -3.55
N LEU A 828 3.58 -3.16 -3.20
CA LEU A 828 3.93 -2.88 -1.81
C LEU A 828 2.90 -1.99 -1.09
N LEU A 829 2.06 -1.24 -1.81
CA LEU A 829 1.17 -0.24 -1.21
C LEU A 829 0.20 -0.82 -0.17
N SER A 830 -0.52 -1.89 -0.51
CA SER A 830 -1.57 -2.47 0.34
C SER A 830 -1.08 -2.87 1.74
N PRO A 831 0.03 -3.63 1.90
CA PRO A 831 0.54 -3.95 3.23
C PRO A 831 1.07 -2.72 4.01
N LEU A 832 1.55 -1.67 3.34
CA LEU A 832 2.07 -0.46 4.00
C LEU A 832 0.97 0.42 4.60
N LEU A 833 -0.25 0.34 4.09
CA LEU A 833 -1.42 1.03 4.62
C LEU A 833 -1.94 0.42 5.95
N LEU A 834 -1.48 -0.79 6.31
CA LEU A 834 -2.02 -1.54 7.45
C LEU A 834 -1.24 -1.35 8.75
N SER A 835 -0.17 -0.57 8.77
CA SER A 835 0.58 -0.23 9.98
C SER A 835 1.35 1.07 9.82
N HIS A 836 1.67 1.72 10.94
CA HIS A 836 2.58 2.87 10.96
C HIS A 836 4.04 2.42 10.90
N ARG A 837 4.35 1.25 11.48
CA ARG A 837 5.72 0.74 11.57
C ARG A 837 6.00 -0.34 10.55
N ARG A 838 6.95 -0.07 9.67
CA ARG A 838 7.17 -0.84 8.45
C ARG A 838 8.63 -1.27 8.35
N LEU A 839 8.84 -2.53 8.02
CA LEU A 839 10.17 -3.09 7.75
C LEU A 839 10.14 -3.75 6.37
N MET A 840 10.90 -3.20 5.43
CA MET A 840 11.05 -3.82 4.10
C MET A 840 12.40 -4.51 4.02
N ILE A 841 12.39 -5.76 3.57
CA ILE A 841 13.57 -6.60 3.51
C ILE A 841 13.65 -7.19 2.11
N GLY A 842 14.81 -7.08 1.48
CA GLY A 842 14.97 -7.58 0.12
C GLY A 842 16.38 -7.43 -0.39
N ASP A 843 16.55 -7.70 -1.68
CA ASP A 843 17.82 -7.51 -2.37
C ASP A 843 17.57 -7.11 -3.82
N HIS A 844 17.64 -5.81 -4.10
CA HIS A 844 17.45 -5.25 -5.44
C HIS A 844 18.61 -5.55 -6.40
N LYS A 845 19.69 -6.19 -5.93
CA LYS A 845 20.73 -6.76 -6.79
C LYS A 845 20.38 -8.17 -7.28
N GLN A 846 19.29 -8.77 -6.81
CA GLN A 846 18.68 -9.99 -7.35
C GLN A 846 17.50 -9.64 -8.27
N LEU A 847 16.70 -10.63 -8.64
CA LEU A 847 15.63 -10.50 -9.64
C LEU A 847 14.71 -9.29 -9.37
N PRO A 848 14.43 -8.45 -10.39
CA PRO A 848 13.48 -7.36 -10.28
C PRO A 848 12.02 -7.85 -10.25
N PRO A 849 11.06 -6.92 -10.01
CA PRO A 849 9.66 -7.15 -10.37
C PRO A 849 9.50 -7.55 -11.84
N PHE A 850 8.47 -8.34 -12.11
CA PHE A 850 8.16 -8.81 -13.46
C PHE A 850 7.86 -7.63 -14.41
N ASP A 851 8.32 -7.72 -15.67
CA ASP A 851 8.07 -6.73 -16.73
C ASP A 851 8.50 -5.28 -16.44
N ILE A 852 9.35 -5.06 -15.44
CA ILE A 852 9.89 -3.74 -15.07
C ILE A 852 10.46 -2.96 -16.26
N ASP A 853 11.16 -3.64 -17.18
CA ASP A 853 11.80 -3.03 -18.34
C ASP A 853 10.78 -2.43 -19.31
N LYS A 854 9.57 -3.00 -19.39
CA LYS A 854 8.50 -2.49 -20.25
C LYS A 854 7.99 -1.16 -19.71
N ILE A 855 7.62 -1.14 -18.43
CA ILE A 855 7.08 0.05 -17.76
C ILE A 855 8.13 1.17 -17.68
N SER A 856 9.38 0.83 -17.39
CA SER A 856 10.47 1.82 -17.32
C SER A 856 10.72 2.51 -18.67
N LYS A 857 10.66 1.75 -19.77
CA LYS A 857 10.85 2.31 -21.13
C LYS A 857 9.73 3.25 -21.54
N ILE A 858 8.48 2.93 -21.20
CA ILE A 858 7.36 3.82 -21.53
C ILE A 858 7.39 5.09 -20.69
N LEU A 859 7.72 4.99 -19.39
CA LEU A 859 7.85 6.15 -18.49
C LEU A 859 8.95 7.13 -18.92
N ALA A 860 9.97 6.66 -19.63
CA ALA A 860 11.00 7.52 -20.21
C ALA A 860 10.50 8.36 -21.42
N ALA A 861 9.31 8.06 -21.96
CA ALA A 861 8.72 8.72 -23.12
C ALA A 861 7.40 9.43 -22.74
N THR A 862 7.50 10.60 -22.10
CA THR A 862 6.39 11.38 -21.54
C THR A 862 5.22 11.57 -22.51
N ASP A 863 5.48 11.91 -23.77
CA ASP A 863 4.42 12.10 -24.79
C ASP A 863 3.64 10.82 -25.09
N LYS A 864 4.35 9.67 -25.12
CA LYS A 864 3.71 8.37 -25.31
C LYS A 864 2.83 8.03 -24.10
N VAL A 865 3.31 8.31 -22.88
CA VAL A 865 2.53 8.08 -21.66
C VAL A 865 1.21 8.87 -21.70
N LYS A 866 1.25 10.17 -22.05
CA LYS A 866 0.03 10.99 -22.17
C LYS A 866 -0.98 10.36 -23.13
N GLN A 867 -0.52 9.96 -24.31
CA GLN A 867 -1.38 9.33 -25.31
C GLN A 867 -1.93 7.97 -24.87
N VAL A 868 -1.13 7.18 -24.13
CA VAL A 868 -1.60 5.91 -23.54
C VAL A 868 -2.70 6.19 -22.53
N VAL A 869 -2.50 7.13 -21.60
CA VAL A 869 -3.50 7.42 -20.56
C VAL A 869 -4.84 7.87 -21.18
N LEU A 870 -4.80 8.75 -22.18
CA LEU A 870 -6.00 9.19 -22.90
C LEU A 870 -6.68 8.03 -23.65
N LEU A 871 -5.91 7.16 -24.29
CA LEU A 871 -6.47 6.01 -25.02
C LEU A 871 -7.04 4.93 -24.08
N VAL A 872 -6.45 4.77 -22.89
CA VAL A 872 -6.88 3.78 -21.90
C VAL A 872 -8.25 4.11 -21.33
N ASP A 873 -8.66 5.39 -21.35
CA ASP A 873 -10.00 5.81 -20.92
C ASP A 873 -11.08 4.97 -21.61
N ASP A 874 -11.08 4.91 -22.94
CA ASP A 874 -12.09 4.18 -23.71
C ASP A 874 -11.93 2.65 -23.66
N LEU A 875 -10.80 2.14 -23.16
CA LEU A 875 -10.46 0.72 -23.18
C LEU A 875 -10.60 0.03 -21.82
N VAL A 876 -10.78 0.80 -20.75
CA VAL A 876 -10.93 0.30 -19.38
C VAL A 876 -12.30 0.70 -18.84
N SER A 877 -13.01 -0.29 -18.31
CA SER A 877 -14.35 -0.07 -17.77
C SER A 877 -14.34 0.96 -16.63
N ARG A 878 -15.41 1.76 -16.52
CA ARG A 878 -15.62 2.71 -15.41
C ARG A 878 -15.53 2.05 -14.03
N TYR A 879 -15.80 0.74 -13.91
CA TYR A 879 -15.65 -0.01 -12.66
C TYR A 879 -14.19 -0.20 -12.20
N LEU A 880 -13.22 0.13 -13.06
CA LEU A 880 -11.79 0.13 -12.76
C LEU A 880 -11.24 1.56 -12.68
N ARG A 881 -12.10 2.55 -12.48
CA ARG A 881 -11.71 3.95 -12.24
C ARG A 881 -12.01 4.34 -10.79
N ASP A 882 -11.19 5.24 -10.27
CA ASP A 882 -11.34 5.89 -8.98
C ASP A 882 -11.22 7.41 -9.16
N GLN A 883 -11.66 8.19 -8.18
CA GLN A 883 -11.55 9.65 -8.19
C GLN A 883 -10.13 10.12 -8.51
N GLY A 884 -9.07 9.46 -8.01
CA GLY A 884 -7.69 9.83 -8.32
C GLY A 884 -7.30 9.65 -9.79
N ILE A 885 -7.86 8.63 -10.45
CA ILE A 885 -7.64 8.38 -11.88
C ILE A 885 -8.41 9.42 -12.70
N ASP A 886 -9.66 9.71 -12.33
CA ASP A 886 -10.48 10.72 -13.01
C ASP A 886 -9.88 12.13 -12.87
N GLU A 887 -9.33 12.46 -11.70
CA GLU A 887 -8.58 13.71 -11.47
C GLU A 887 -7.37 13.80 -12.41
N MET A 888 -6.56 12.75 -12.50
CA MET A 888 -5.42 12.71 -13.42
C MET A 888 -5.81 12.83 -14.89
N LEU A 889 -6.87 12.14 -15.32
CA LEU A 889 -7.34 12.19 -16.71
C LEU A 889 -7.72 13.61 -17.11
N ARG A 890 -8.55 14.28 -16.29
CA ARG A 890 -8.94 15.68 -16.51
C ARG A 890 -7.74 16.61 -16.55
N GLU A 891 -6.72 16.35 -15.75
CA GLU A 891 -5.50 17.17 -15.74
C GLU A 891 -4.66 16.98 -16.98
N ILE A 892 -4.50 15.74 -17.47
CA ILE A 892 -3.78 15.48 -18.72
C ILE A 892 -4.51 16.15 -19.90
N GLU A 893 -5.84 16.14 -19.90
CA GLU A 893 -6.66 16.85 -20.88
C GLU A 893 -6.52 18.38 -20.79
N ALA A 894 -6.38 18.94 -19.58
CA ALA A 894 -6.27 20.37 -19.34
C ALA A 894 -4.83 20.94 -19.42
N SER A 895 -3.80 20.07 -19.38
CA SER A 895 -2.40 20.49 -19.23
C SER A 895 -1.73 20.83 -20.57
N GLU A 896 -1.55 22.13 -20.84
CA GLU A 896 -0.72 22.63 -21.96
C GLU A 896 0.80 22.62 -21.67
N ASN A 897 1.22 22.46 -20.40
CA ASN A 897 2.64 22.48 -19.99
C ASN A 897 3.22 21.07 -19.80
N ASP A 898 4.27 20.71 -20.55
CA ASP A 898 4.87 19.37 -20.52
C ASP A 898 5.70 19.06 -19.25
N ASP A 899 6.24 20.08 -18.57
CA ASP A 899 7.21 19.91 -17.49
C ASP A 899 6.66 19.22 -16.23
N ASP A 900 5.44 19.54 -15.79
CA ASP A 900 4.84 18.97 -14.58
C ASP A 900 4.51 17.47 -14.76
N PHE A 901 4.04 17.07 -15.95
CA PHE A 901 3.76 15.67 -16.25
C PHE A 901 5.04 14.86 -16.47
N GLY A 902 6.09 15.47 -17.04
CA GLY A 902 7.42 14.87 -17.12
C GLY A 902 7.97 14.52 -15.74
N ARG A 903 7.80 15.41 -14.76
CA ARG A 903 8.15 15.13 -13.36
C ARG A 903 7.34 13.98 -12.77
N ALA A 904 6.03 13.93 -13.02
CA ALA A 904 5.18 12.82 -12.55
C ALA A 904 5.66 11.46 -13.09
N CYS A 905 6.07 11.40 -14.38
CA CYS A 905 6.65 10.18 -14.97
C CYS A 905 7.96 9.76 -14.29
N ALA A 906 8.83 10.72 -13.95
CA ALA A 906 10.07 10.46 -13.23
C ALA A 906 9.81 9.96 -11.80
N ASP A 907 8.88 10.59 -11.08
CA ASP A 907 8.44 10.15 -9.76
C ASP A 907 7.82 8.73 -9.83
N THR A 908 7.10 8.40 -10.92
CA THR A 908 6.53 7.05 -11.13
C THR A 908 7.62 6.01 -11.36
N LEU A 909 8.72 6.36 -12.02
CA LEU A 909 9.86 5.47 -12.15
C LEU A 909 10.52 5.16 -10.79
N ASP A 910 10.65 6.18 -9.95
CA ASP A 910 11.17 6.04 -8.58
C ASP A 910 10.29 5.09 -7.73
N ILE A 911 8.96 5.22 -7.86
CA ILE A 911 7.99 4.37 -7.15
C ILE A 911 7.90 2.96 -7.76
N LEU A 912 8.09 2.79 -9.08
CA LEU A 912 8.10 1.48 -9.71
C LEU A 912 9.11 0.53 -9.03
N VAL A 913 10.28 1.05 -8.68
CA VAL A 913 11.35 0.35 -7.93
C VAL A 913 11.58 0.93 -6.54
N LEU A 914 10.49 1.25 -5.82
CA LEU A 914 10.49 1.92 -4.52
C LEU A 914 11.58 1.43 -3.56
N PHE A 915 11.72 0.11 -3.38
CA PHE A 915 12.74 -0.46 -2.48
C PHE A 915 14.17 -0.13 -2.92
N GLU A 916 14.49 -0.33 -4.20
CA GLU A 916 15.81 -0.01 -4.77
C GLU A 916 16.11 1.49 -4.64
N THR A 917 15.14 2.33 -5.03
CA THR A 917 15.27 3.79 -5.00
C THR A 917 15.66 4.30 -3.62
N PHE A 918 14.92 3.90 -2.58
CA PHE A 918 15.19 4.38 -1.23
C PHE A 918 16.46 3.78 -0.62
N VAL A 919 16.74 2.49 -0.86
CA VAL A 919 17.97 1.86 -0.37
C VAL A 919 19.20 2.50 -1.00
N GLU A 920 19.24 2.67 -2.32
CA GLU A 920 20.41 3.24 -3.00
C GLU A 920 20.62 4.73 -2.65
N ARG A 921 19.55 5.52 -2.55
CA ARG A 921 19.63 6.92 -2.09
C ARG A 921 20.23 7.00 -0.69
N GLU A 922 19.76 6.16 0.23
CA GLU A 922 20.24 6.16 1.61
C GLU A 922 21.67 5.63 1.74
N LEU A 923 22.04 4.55 1.04
CA LEU A 923 23.41 4.03 1.07
C LEU A 923 24.41 5.02 0.43
N LYS A 924 24.01 5.71 -0.66
CA LYS A 924 24.81 6.78 -1.26
C LYS A 924 24.98 7.95 -0.30
N ARG A 925 23.93 8.34 0.42
CA ARG A 925 24.00 9.37 1.48
C ARG A 925 24.96 8.96 2.59
N GLN A 926 24.86 7.74 3.12
CA GLN A 926 25.74 7.25 4.19
C GLN A 926 27.22 7.26 3.78
N LYS A 927 27.53 6.93 2.50
CA LYS A 927 28.89 7.05 1.95
C LYS A 927 29.38 8.50 1.88
N ALA A 928 28.48 9.47 1.65
CA ALA A 928 28.82 10.89 1.58
C ALA A 928 28.86 11.58 2.96
N THR A 929 28.02 11.16 3.90
CA THR A 929 27.92 11.70 5.26
C THR A 929 27.41 10.64 6.23
N ASP A 930 28.12 10.43 7.34
CA ASP A 930 27.69 9.53 8.41
C ASP A 930 26.84 10.24 9.48
N LYS A 931 26.35 11.45 9.18
CA LYS A 931 25.50 12.22 10.11
C LYS A 931 24.03 11.82 10.00
N GLY A 932 23.39 11.64 11.15
CA GLY A 932 21.95 11.41 11.29
C GLY A 932 21.56 9.93 11.22
N ARG A 933 20.33 9.63 11.64
CA ARG A 933 19.84 8.26 11.74
C ARG A 933 19.71 7.60 10.35
N PRO A 934 20.19 6.36 10.18
CA PRO A 934 20.03 5.60 8.95
C PRO A 934 18.60 5.08 8.83
N ILE A 935 18.08 5.05 7.61
CA ILE A 935 16.79 4.39 7.29
C ILE A 935 16.98 3.08 6.52
N ALA A 936 18.21 2.78 6.11
CA ALA A 936 18.55 1.56 5.39
C ALA A 936 19.90 1.00 5.84
N ARG A 937 20.02 -0.32 5.83
CA ARG A 937 21.27 -1.03 6.13
C ARG A 937 21.44 -2.24 5.23
N ARG A 938 22.69 -2.51 4.81
CA ARG A 938 23.08 -3.75 4.13
C ARG A 938 23.68 -4.72 5.15
N LEU A 939 23.24 -5.99 5.09
CA LEU A 939 23.91 -7.08 5.80
C LEU A 939 25.11 -7.58 4.97
N ASN A 940 26.20 -7.91 5.64
CA ASN A 940 27.46 -8.25 4.96
C ASN A 940 28.07 -9.62 5.31
N GLU A 941 27.55 -10.34 6.31
CA GLU A 941 28.03 -11.69 6.67
C GLU A 941 27.10 -12.80 6.16
N GLN A 942 27.63 -13.71 5.33
CA GLN A 942 26.89 -14.83 4.74
C GLN A 942 27.26 -16.20 5.37
N TYR A 943 26.28 -17.11 5.38
CA TYR A 943 26.33 -18.42 6.04
C TYR A 943 26.06 -19.60 5.09
N ARG A 944 25.87 -19.33 3.79
CA ARG A 944 25.43 -20.31 2.78
C ARG A 944 26.58 -20.87 1.96
N MET A 945 27.37 -19.99 1.35
CA MET A 945 28.31 -20.31 0.28
C MET A 945 29.71 -20.57 0.84
N HIS A 946 30.45 -21.49 0.22
CA HIS A 946 31.88 -21.64 0.42
C HIS A 946 32.60 -20.30 0.14
N PRO A 947 33.65 -19.90 0.90
CA PRO A 947 34.34 -18.62 0.73
C PRO A 947 34.75 -18.29 -0.71
N ALA A 948 35.25 -19.28 -1.46
CA ALA A 948 35.58 -19.14 -2.88
C ALA A 948 34.40 -18.70 -3.77
N ILE A 949 33.22 -19.28 -3.55
CA ILE A 949 31.99 -18.95 -4.28
C ILE A 949 31.51 -17.56 -3.84
N ALA A 950 31.47 -17.31 -2.53
CA ALA A 950 31.07 -16.03 -1.96
C ALA A 950 31.93 -14.87 -2.48
N ARG A 951 33.24 -15.08 -2.66
CA ARG A 951 34.17 -14.09 -3.20
C ARG A 951 33.81 -13.65 -4.62
N ILE A 952 33.45 -14.59 -5.50
CA ILE A 952 33.00 -14.28 -6.87
C ILE A 952 31.73 -13.42 -6.81
N VAL A 953 30.74 -13.84 -6.01
CA VAL A 953 29.48 -13.12 -5.85
C VAL A 953 29.72 -11.71 -5.28
N SER A 954 30.58 -11.59 -4.26
CA SER A 954 30.91 -10.32 -3.63
C SER A 954 31.65 -9.36 -4.56
N ASP A 955 32.64 -9.85 -5.31
CA ASP A 955 33.40 -9.04 -6.26
C ASP A 955 32.49 -8.53 -7.39
N CYS A 956 31.59 -9.37 -7.89
CA CYS A 956 30.72 -9.02 -9.01
C CYS A 956 29.59 -8.05 -8.64
N PHE A 957 28.93 -8.26 -7.49
CA PHE A 957 27.61 -7.64 -7.22
C PHE A 957 27.53 -6.80 -5.93
N TYR A 958 28.50 -6.92 -5.01
CA TYR A 958 28.41 -6.30 -3.68
C TYR A 958 29.66 -5.53 -3.27
N ASP A 959 30.43 -4.99 -4.23
CA ASP A 959 31.58 -4.11 -3.98
C ASP A 959 32.63 -4.69 -3.01
N ARG A 960 32.81 -6.02 -3.00
CA ARG A 960 33.71 -6.76 -2.07
C ARG A 960 33.33 -6.67 -0.58
N ASP A 961 32.09 -6.26 -0.29
CA ASP A 961 31.62 -6.05 1.07
C ASP A 961 31.02 -7.34 1.69
N LEU A 962 30.60 -8.32 0.87
CA LEU A 962 30.01 -9.58 1.33
C LEU A 962 31.10 -10.59 1.72
N ILE A 963 31.13 -10.98 2.99
CA ILE A 963 32.12 -11.89 3.57
C ILE A 963 31.46 -13.15 4.17
N THR A 964 32.21 -14.25 4.23
CA THR A 964 31.76 -15.47 4.90
C THR A 964 31.92 -15.33 6.40
N ASN A 965 30.90 -15.67 7.18
CA ASN A 965 31.00 -15.64 8.63
C ASN A 965 32.16 -16.56 9.12
N PRO A 966 33.03 -16.12 10.04
CA PRO A 966 34.22 -16.89 10.43
C PRO A 966 33.93 -18.30 10.97
N LYS A 967 32.81 -18.50 11.68
CA LYS A 967 32.44 -19.84 12.18
C LYS A 967 32.07 -20.76 11.03
N LYS A 968 31.32 -20.25 10.04
CA LYS A 968 30.90 -21.02 8.87
C LYS A 968 32.06 -21.25 7.91
N GLU A 969 32.93 -20.26 7.72
CA GLU A 969 34.17 -20.39 6.96
C GLU A 969 35.03 -21.52 7.53
N ARG A 970 35.22 -21.56 8.86
CA ARG A 970 35.95 -22.67 9.49
C ARG A 970 35.32 -24.02 9.15
N VAL A 971 33.98 -24.15 9.20
CA VAL A 971 33.29 -25.38 8.81
C VAL A 971 33.60 -25.77 7.36
N PHE A 972 33.54 -24.82 6.42
CA PHE A 972 33.87 -25.09 5.02
C PHE A 972 35.32 -25.53 4.79
N LEU A 973 36.26 -24.94 5.55
CA LEU A 973 37.69 -25.20 5.40
C LEU A 973 38.19 -26.43 6.17
N THR A 974 37.52 -26.83 7.26
CA THR A 974 37.95 -27.98 8.08
C THR A 974 37.14 -29.24 7.83
N SER A 975 35.87 -29.12 7.45
CA SER A 975 35.01 -30.27 7.20
C SER A 975 35.19 -30.79 5.77
N SER A 976 35.13 -32.10 5.62
CA SER A 976 35.09 -32.76 4.32
C SER A 976 33.83 -32.36 3.56
N PRO A 977 33.92 -31.88 2.30
CA PRO A 977 32.74 -31.62 1.49
C PRO A 977 31.90 -32.89 1.32
N PRO A 978 30.56 -32.80 1.29
CA PRO A 978 29.68 -33.97 1.15
C PRO A 978 29.68 -34.55 -0.28
N ILE A 979 30.51 -34.03 -1.17
CA ILE A 979 30.58 -34.38 -2.59
C ILE A 979 32.01 -34.71 -2.99
N LEU A 980 32.15 -35.74 -3.80
CA LEU A 980 33.41 -36.28 -4.30
C LEU A 980 33.41 -36.31 -5.83
N SER A 981 34.60 -36.32 -6.42
CA SER A 981 34.80 -36.64 -7.83
C SER A 981 35.43 -38.03 -7.96
N THR A 982 34.88 -38.89 -8.82
CA THR A 982 35.46 -40.23 -9.06
C THR A 982 36.81 -40.18 -9.76
N ASP A 983 37.04 -39.14 -10.57
CA ASP A 983 38.29 -38.87 -11.25
C ASP A 983 38.67 -37.40 -11.05
N THR A 984 39.59 -37.15 -10.12
CA THR A 984 40.04 -35.79 -9.77
C THR A 984 40.92 -35.15 -10.83
N LYS A 985 41.46 -35.93 -11.79
CA LYS A 985 42.16 -35.37 -12.95
C LYS A 985 41.17 -34.82 -13.97
N ARG A 986 40.04 -35.48 -14.18
CA ARG A 986 39.01 -35.04 -15.14
C ARG A 986 38.06 -34.01 -14.55
N LEU A 987 37.70 -34.16 -13.28
CA LEU A 987 36.85 -33.23 -12.54
C LEU A 987 37.49 -32.93 -11.16
N PRO A 988 38.25 -31.84 -11.04
CA PRO A 988 38.90 -31.44 -9.79
C PRO A 988 37.91 -31.26 -8.64
N GLU A 989 38.40 -31.30 -7.39
CA GLU A 989 37.54 -31.13 -6.21
C GLU A 989 37.38 -29.68 -5.75
N SER A 990 37.87 -28.71 -6.52
CA SER A 990 37.79 -27.29 -6.16
C SER A 990 36.33 -26.82 -5.98
N PRO A 991 36.07 -25.87 -5.04
CA PRO A 991 34.72 -25.34 -4.82
C PRO A 991 34.10 -24.68 -6.05
N VAL A 992 34.91 -24.07 -6.92
CA VAL A 992 34.45 -23.50 -8.19
C VAL A 992 35.11 -24.26 -9.33
N ILE A 993 34.33 -24.67 -10.33
CA ILE A 993 34.83 -25.34 -11.53
C ILE A 993 34.19 -24.66 -12.73
N PHE A 994 35.01 -24.28 -13.71
CA PHE A 994 34.55 -23.82 -15.01
C PHE A 994 34.95 -24.84 -16.07
N ILE A 995 33.98 -25.51 -16.67
CA ILE A 995 34.17 -26.42 -17.80
C ILE A 995 34.19 -25.57 -19.07
N ASP A 996 35.38 -25.39 -19.63
CA ASP A 996 35.61 -24.51 -20.76
C ASP A 996 35.33 -25.24 -22.09
N MET A 997 34.29 -24.77 -22.77
CA MET A 997 33.83 -25.26 -24.05
C MET A 997 34.52 -24.51 -25.19
N PRO A 998 34.85 -25.18 -26.32
CA PRO A 998 35.47 -24.53 -27.46
C PRO A 998 34.64 -23.34 -27.97
N TYR A 999 35.30 -22.25 -28.38
CA TYR A 999 34.59 -21.12 -28.96
C TYR A 999 34.07 -21.48 -30.37
N SER A 1000 32.78 -21.27 -30.63
CA SER A 1000 32.18 -21.64 -31.92
C SER A 1000 32.82 -20.97 -33.14
N ARG A 1001 33.37 -19.75 -32.99
CA ARG A 1001 34.13 -19.09 -34.07
C ARG A 1001 35.54 -19.65 -34.27
N ALA A 1002 36.11 -20.30 -33.26
CA ALA A 1002 37.42 -20.91 -33.36
C ALA A 1002 37.35 -22.31 -34.02
N GLU A 1003 36.16 -22.89 -34.15
CA GLU A 1003 35.93 -24.13 -34.88
C GLU A 1003 35.78 -23.86 -36.38
N GLY A 1004 36.36 -24.72 -37.21
CA GLY A 1004 36.18 -24.67 -38.67
C GLY A 1004 34.77 -25.09 -39.11
N PRO A 1005 34.51 -25.10 -40.44
CA PRO A 1005 33.24 -25.58 -40.99
C PRO A 1005 32.86 -26.97 -40.45
N GLY A 1006 31.66 -27.11 -39.87
CA GLY A 1006 31.20 -28.36 -39.24
C GLY A 1006 31.38 -28.45 -37.71
N GLY A 1007 31.89 -27.40 -37.07
CA GLY A 1007 32.02 -27.26 -35.61
C GLY A 1007 30.71 -27.52 -34.84
N ARG A 1008 30.83 -28.04 -33.62
CA ARG A 1008 29.70 -28.48 -32.76
C ARG A 1008 29.54 -27.70 -31.47
N ALA A 1009 30.43 -26.78 -31.12
CA ALA A 1009 30.47 -26.16 -29.79
C ALA A 1009 29.45 -25.03 -29.55
N GLY A 1010 28.88 -24.44 -30.61
CA GLY A 1010 27.95 -23.32 -30.50
C GLY A 1010 26.51 -23.69 -30.13
N ASP A 1011 25.73 -22.69 -29.71
CA ASP A 1011 24.27 -22.84 -29.57
C ASP A 1011 23.61 -23.13 -30.93
N ARG A 1012 22.59 -24.00 -30.93
CA ARG A 1012 21.97 -24.58 -32.12
C ARG A 1012 20.44 -24.58 -32.02
N PRO A 1013 19.71 -24.66 -33.14
CA PRO A 1013 18.26 -24.84 -33.13
C PRO A 1013 17.84 -26.14 -32.41
N PRO A 1014 16.70 -26.15 -31.69
CA PRO A 1014 15.82 -25.01 -31.38
C PRO A 1014 16.53 -23.92 -30.55
N PRO A 1015 16.16 -22.63 -30.71
CA PRO A 1015 16.89 -21.51 -30.10
C PRO A 1015 17.21 -21.71 -28.62
N TRP A 1016 18.38 -21.20 -28.21
CA TRP A 1016 18.84 -21.29 -26.81
C TRP A 1016 19.02 -22.72 -26.28
N SER A 1017 19.43 -23.65 -27.15
CA SER A 1017 19.91 -24.99 -26.79
C SER A 1017 21.37 -25.17 -27.19
N ASN A 1018 22.16 -25.83 -26.34
CA ASN A 1018 23.53 -26.24 -26.65
C ASN A 1018 23.73 -27.74 -26.34
N PRO A 1019 23.64 -28.60 -27.37
CA PRO A 1019 23.80 -30.04 -27.23
C PRO A 1019 25.18 -30.50 -26.73
N GLN A 1020 26.26 -29.75 -26.98
CA GLN A 1020 27.59 -30.13 -26.47
C GLN A 1020 27.75 -29.78 -25.00
N GLU A 1021 27.25 -28.62 -24.58
CA GLU A 1021 27.20 -28.28 -23.14
C GLU A 1021 26.36 -29.28 -22.36
N ALA A 1022 25.21 -29.70 -22.91
CA ALA A 1022 24.39 -30.72 -22.26
C ALA A 1022 25.11 -32.08 -22.15
N ASN A 1023 26.03 -32.41 -23.06
CA ASN A 1023 26.88 -33.60 -22.91
C ASN A 1023 27.92 -33.40 -21.80
N ALA A 1024 28.51 -32.22 -21.71
CA ALA A 1024 29.46 -31.88 -20.66
C ALA A 1024 28.80 -31.90 -19.27
N VAL A 1025 27.55 -31.45 -19.14
CA VAL A 1025 26.77 -31.58 -17.91
C VAL A 1025 26.56 -33.05 -17.55
N VAL A 1026 26.11 -33.90 -18.48
CA VAL A 1026 25.94 -35.34 -18.22
C VAL A 1026 27.26 -36.00 -17.80
N GLU A 1027 28.37 -35.66 -18.46
CA GLU A 1027 29.69 -36.20 -18.11
C GLU A 1027 30.14 -35.72 -16.72
N THR A 1028 29.86 -34.47 -16.37
CA THR A 1028 30.10 -33.93 -15.03
C THR A 1028 29.32 -34.73 -13.98
N LEU A 1029 28.01 -34.91 -14.20
CA LEU A 1029 27.14 -35.68 -13.31
C LEU A 1029 27.62 -37.14 -13.18
N ARG A 1030 28.16 -37.72 -14.24
CA ARG A 1030 28.75 -39.07 -14.24
C ARG A 1030 29.94 -39.20 -13.29
N LEU A 1031 30.71 -38.12 -13.11
CA LEU A 1031 31.90 -38.09 -12.25
C LEU A 1031 31.61 -37.68 -10.80
N LEU A 1032 30.46 -37.08 -10.50
CA LEU A 1032 30.08 -36.67 -9.15
C LEU A 1032 29.58 -37.86 -8.30
N ARG A 1033 29.97 -37.91 -7.02
CA ARG A 1033 29.48 -38.88 -6.03
C ARG A 1033 29.14 -38.21 -4.70
N ALA A 1034 28.16 -38.76 -3.99
CA ALA A 1034 27.85 -38.38 -2.62
C ALA A 1034 28.86 -39.03 -1.65
N ARG A 1035 29.27 -38.30 -0.60
CA ARG A 1035 30.09 -38.85 0.48
C ARG A 1035 29.15 -39.35 1.59
N GLN A 1036 29.27 -40.62 1.97
CA GLN A 1036 28.31 -41.29 2.88
C GLN A 1036 28.19 -40.62 4.25
N SER A 1037 26.98 -40.10 4.55
CA SER A 1037 26.38 -39.92 5.89
C SER A 1037 24.98 -39.26 5.79
N GLU A 1038 24.73 -38.49 4.72
CA GLU A 1038 23.45 -37.85 4.36
C GLU A 1038 23.34 -37.75 2.82
N LEU A 1039 22.14 -37.49 2.28
CA LEU A 1039 21.90 -37.27 0.84
C LEU A 1039 22.23 -35.80 0.47
N PRO A 1040 23.37 -35.46 -0.16
CA PRO A 1040 23.66 -34.09 -0.57
C PRO A 1040 22.66 -33.60 -1.62
N SER A 1041 22.33 -32.32 -1.54
CA SER A 1041 21.41 -31.68 -2.49
C SER A 1041 22.09 -31.31 -3.81
N LEU A 1042 21.41 -31.56 -4.94
CA LEU A 1042 21.90 -31.29 -6.29
C LEU A 1042 20.87 -30.48 -7.10
N ALA A 1043 21.35 -29.46 -7.78
CA ALA A 1043 20.59 -28.72 -8.79
C ALA A 1043 21.36 -28.62 -10.11
N VAL A 1044 20.65 -28.77 -11.22
CA VAL A 1044 21.12 -28.55 -12.60
C VAL A 1044 20.33 -27.39 -13.18
N LEU A 1045 21.00 -26.27 -13.44
CA LEU A 1045 20.35 -25.03 -13.84
C LEU A 1045 20.75 -24.62 -15.26
N SER A 1046 19.82 -23.96 -15.95
CA SER A 1046 20.13 -23.21 -17.17
C SER A 1046 19.28 -21.94 -17.24
N PRO A 1047 19.81 -20.83 -17.79
CA PRO A 1047 19.02 -19.63 -18.08
C PRO A 1047 17.83 -19.86 -19.03
N TYR A 1048 17.88 -20.90 -19.85
CA TYR A 1048 16.94 -21.08 -20.97
C TYR A 1048 16.15 -22.38 -20.82
N TRP A 1049 14.82 -22.26 -20.83
CA TRP A 1049 13.89 -23.38 -20.72
C TRP A 1049 14.20 -24.51 -21.71
N GLN A 1050 14.52 -24.18 -22.97
CA GLN A 1050 14.81 -25.19 -24.00
C GLN A 1050 16.03 -26.05 -23.65
N GLN A 1051 17.04 -25.45 -23.03
CA GLN A 1051 18.19 -26.19 -22.53
C GLN A 1051 17.82 -27.01 -21.29
N VAL A 1052 16.99 -26.49 -20.38
CA VAL A 1052 16.49 -27.25 -19.23
C VAL A 1052 15.80 -28.53 -19.69
N MET A 1053 14.92 -28.47 -20.70
CA MET A 1053 14.28 -29.65 -21.26
C MET A 1053 15.28 -30.61 -21.92
N THR A 1054 16.26 -30.06 -22.64
CA THR A 1054 17.33 -30.88 -23.25
C THR A 1054 18.14 -31.62 -22.18
N LEU A 1055 18.43 -30.97 -21.05
CA LEU A 1055 19.15 -31.54 -19.92
C LEU A 1055 18.30 -32.59 -19.20
N LYS A 1056 17.03 -32.28 -18.91
CA LYS A 1056 16.06 -33.19 -18.29
C LYS A 1056 15.95 -34.49 -19.08
N GLN A 1057 15.68 -34.39 -20.38
CA GLN A 1057 15.59 -35.56 -21.26
C GLN A 1057 16.87 -36.41 -21.28
N ARG A 1058 18.05 -35.79 -21.23
CA ARG A 1058 19.32 -36.53 -21.22
C ARG A 1058 19.62 -37.17 -19.88
N ILE A 1059 19.30 -36.51 -18.78
CA ILE A 1059 19.47 -37.08 -17.44
C ILE A 1059 18.52 -38.26 -17.27
N GLU A 1060 17.24 -38.11 -17.62
CA GLU A 1060 16.24 -39.19 -17.59
C GLU A 1060 16.67 -40.41 -18.42
N ARG A 1061 17.17 -40.21 -19.64
CA ARG A 1061 17.68 -41.31 -20.49
C ARG A 1061 18.86 -42.07 -19.88
N ASN A 1062 19.62 -41.46 -18.97
CA ASN A 1062 20.80 -42.06 -18.36
C ASN A 1062 20.59 -42.42 -16.87
N ILE A 1063 19.43 -42.10 -16.28
CA ILE A 1063 19.19 -42.18 -14.83
C ILE A 1063 19.22 -43.63 -14.32
N ASP A 1064 18.77 -44.60 -15.11
CA ASP A 1064 18.82 -46.02 -14.72
C ASP A 1064 20.11 -46.73 -15.19
N GLY A 1065 21.03 -45.99 -15.80
CA GLY A 1065 22.31 -46.50 -16.29
C GLY A 1065 23.50 -45.79 -15.66
N THR A 1066 24.18 -44.96 -16.46
CA THR A 1066 25.43 -44.27 -16.09
C THR A 1066 25.26 -43.21 -15.01
N LEU A 1067 24.04 -42.76 -14.73
CA LEU A 1067 23.69 -41.79 -13.69
C LEU A 1067 22.86 -42.40 -12.54
N SER A 1068 22.84 -43.72 -12.39
CA SER A 1068 22.09 -44.40 -11.31
C SER A 1068 22.47 -43.97 -9.89
N HIS A 1069 23.72 -43.55 -9.69
CA HIS A 1069 24.19 -42.98 -8.42
C HIS A 1069 23.55 -41.63 -8.06
N LEU A 1070 22.86 -40.95 -8.99
CA LEU A 1070 22.15 -39.71 -8.67
C LEU A 1070 20.98 -39.93 -7.70
N LYS A 1071 20.52 -41.18 -7.51
CA LYS A 1071 19.56 -41.56 -6.46
C LYS A 1071 20.14 -41.36 -5.04
N GLU A 1072 21.46 -41.19 -4.91
CA GLU A 1072 22.16 -40.83 -3.68
C GLU A 1072 22.21 -39.30 -3.44
N PHE A 1073 21.56 -38.49 -4.29
CA PHE A 1073 21.43 -37.04 -4.11
C PHE A 1073 19.96 -36.68 -3.87
N ALA A 1074 19.74 -35.64 -3.05
CA ALA A 1074 18.43 -35.03 -2.91
C ALA A 1074 18.21 -34.04 -4.06
N ALA A 1075 17.09 -34.18 -4.78
CA ALA A 1075 16.66 -33.22 -5.79
C ALA A 1075 16.29 -31.89 -5.13
N ALA A 1076 16.88 -30.79 -5.62
CA ALA A 1076 16.68 -29.47 -5.00
C ALA A 1076 15.56 -28.63 -5.64
N ILE A 1077 15.20 -28.87 -6.92
CA ILE A 1077 14.20 -28.04 -7.63
C ILE A 1077 12.78 -28.36 -7.12
N ASP A 1078 12.46 -29.65 -7.05
CA ASP A 1078 11.20 -30.20 -6.54
C ASP A 1078 11.47 -31.62 -5.98
N LEU A 1079 10.49 -32.24 -5.31
CA LEU A 1079 10.60 -33.55 -4.62
C LEU A 1079 11.23 -34.66 -5.47
N ALA A 1080 11.23 -34.53 -6.81
CA ALA A 1080 11.86 -35.49 -7.73
C ALA A 1080 12.68 -34.87 -8.88
N GLU A 1081 12.82 -33.53 -8.99
CA GLU A 1081 13.44 -32.89 -10.17
C GLU A 1081 14.81 -32.26 -9.88
N PHE A 1082 15.81 -32.63 -10.69
CA PHE A 1082 17.15 -32.03 -10.64
C PHE A 1082 17.31 -30.80 -11.55
N CYS A 1083 16.47 -30.65 -12.58
CA CYS A 1083 16.64 -29.65 -13.63
C CYS A 1083 15.67 -28.47 -13.46
N GLY A 1084 16.17 -27.23 -13.50
CA GLY A 1084 15.34 -26.05 -13.38
C GLY A 1084 15.90 -24.83 -14.12
N THR A 1085 15.05 -23.82 -14.32
CA THR A 1085 15.51 -22.49 -14.75
C THR A 1085 16.07 -21.71 -13.56
N VAL A 1086 16.81 -20.64 -13.84
CA VAL A 1086 17.31 -19.73 -12.79
C VAL A 1086 16.15 -19.12 -11.99
N ASP A 1087 15.07 -18.76 -12.69
CA ASP A 1087 13.88 -18.14 -12.09
C ASP A 1087 13.08 -19.15 -11.26
N SER A 1088 12.92 -20.41 -11.72
CA SER A 1088 12.19 -21.44 -10.98
C SER A 1088 12.92 -21.93 -9.73
N PHE A 1089 14.26 -21.84 -9.69
CA PHE A 1089 15.06 -22.20 -8.50
C PHE A 1089 15.32 -21.04 -7.54
N GLN A 1090 14.54 -19.98 -7.66
CA GLN A 1090 14.65 -18.80 -6.81
C GLN A 1090 14.30 -19.15 -5.36
N GLY A 1091 15.14 -18.70 -4.42
CA GLY A 1091 15.00 -19.03 -2.99
C GLY A 1091 15.66 -20.37 -2.61
N GLY A 1092 15.71 -21.31 -3.56
CA GLY A 1092 16.42 -22.57 -3.43
C GLY A 1092 17.93 -22.43 -3.25
N GLU A 1093 18.52 -23.48 -2.68
CA GLU A 1093 19.95 -23.65 -2.46
C GLU A 1093 20.30 -25.15 -2.54
N ALA A 1094 21.48 -25.48 -3.04
CA ALA A 1094 21.94 -26.87 -3.15
C ALA A 1094 23.41 -26.99 -2.76
N ASP A 1095 23.83 -28.17 -2.31
CA ASP A 1095 25.23 -28.46 -1.99
C ASP A 1095 26.10 -28.41 -3.25
N VAL A 1096 25.57 -28.93 -4.36
CA VAL A 1096 26.15 -28.79 -5.71
C VAL A 1096 25.16 -28.11 -6.65
N VAL A 1097 25.66 -27.14 -7.41
CA VAL A 1097 24.93 -26.57 -8.54
C VAL A 1097 25.77 -26.72 -9.80
N VAL A 1098 25.21 -27.38 -10.82
CA VAL A 1098 25.77 -27.49 -12.16
C VAL A 1098 24.99 -26.58 -13.10
N VAL A 1099 25.65 -25.72 -13.86
CA VAL A 1099 25.00 -24.73 -14.70
C VAL A 1099 25.46 -24.87 -16.15
N SER A 1100 24.52 -24.91 -17.09
CA SER A 1100 24.80 -24.71 -18.53
C SER A 1100 24.48 -23.27 -18.92
N LEU A 1101 25.46 -22.53 -19.42
CA LEU A 1101 25.29 -21.12 -19.80
C LEU A 1101 24.77 -20.96 -21.24
N VAL A 1102 24.89 -21.98 -22.07
CA VAL A 1102 24.36 -22.14 -23.44
C VAL A 1102 25.01 -21.26 -24.50
N ARG A 1103 25.12 -19.95 -24.25
CA ARG A 1103 25.48 -18.97 -25.27
C ARG A 1103 26.91 -19.17 -25.75
N ASN A 1104 27.06 -19.43 -27.05
CA ASN A 1104 28.34 -19.59 -27.72
C ASN A 1104 28.15 -19.36 -29.24
N ASN A 1105 28.13 -18.11 -29.67
CA ASN A 1105 27.73 -17.74 -31.03
C ASN A 1105 28.65 -16.67 -31.66
N ALA A 1106 28.37 -16.41 -32.94
CA ALA A 1106 29.07 -15.42 -33.74
C ALA A 1106 28.33 -14.08 -33.86
N HIS A 1107 27.33 -13.77 -33.02
CA HIS A 1107 26.58 -12.51 -33.13
C HIS A 1107 27.49 -11.29 -32.94
N SER A 1108 27.20 -10.21 -33.67
CA SER A 1108 28.00 -8.99 -33.70
C SER A 1108 27.79 -8.08 -32.50
N THR A 1109 26.56 -7.99 -31.98
CA THR A 1109 26.22 -7.12 -30.84
C THR A 1109 26.21 -7.88 -29.50
N PRO A 1110 26.73 -7.29 -28.41
CA PRO A 1110 26.73 -7.93 -27.09
C PRO A 1110 25.34 -8.34 -26.60
N ALA A 1111 24.32 -7.51 -26.84
CA ALA A 1111 22.93 -7.80 -26.46
C ALA A 1111 22.40 -9.09 -27.10
N ARG A 1112 22.64 -9.30 -28.41
CA ARG A 1112 22.24 -10.54 -29.10
C ARG A 1112 23.14 -11.72 -28.73
N ALA A 1113 24.42 -11.47 -28.49
CA ALA A 1113 25.37 -12.52 -28.12
C ALA A 1113 25.00 -13.16 -26.77
N LEU A 1114 24.79 -12.34 -25.73
CA LEU A 1114 24.53 -12.81 -24.36
C LEU A 1114 23.05 -13.11 -24.10
N GLY A 1115 22.12 -12.39 -24.74
CA GLY A 1115 20.70 -12.49 -24.41
C GLY A 1115 20.46 -12.34 -22.90
N PHE A 1116 19.81 -13.34 -22.31
CA PHE A 1116 19.56 -13.47 -20.87
C PHE A 1116 20.79 -13.28 -19.98
N LEU A 1117 21.97 -13.77 -20.37
CA LEU A 1117 23.20 -13.68 -19.56
C LEU A 1117 23.72 -12.24 -19.38
N ARG A 1118 23.15 -11.25 -20.07
CA ARG A 1118 23.47 -9.84 -19.87
C ARG A 1118 22.92 -9.33 -18.53
N ASP A 1119 21.87 -9.94 -18.01
CA ASP A 1119 21.21 -9.52 -16.78
C ASP A 1119 22.08 -9.87 -15.56
N ASN A 1120 22.68 -8.84 -14.94
CA ASN A 1120 23.55 -9.01 -13.79
C ASN A 1120 22.79 -9.56 -12.56
N ARG A 1121 21.48 -9.29 -12.43
CA ARG A 1121 20.63 -9.72 -11.31
C ARG A 1121 20.36 -11.21 -11.38
N ARG A 1122 20.09 -11.72 -12.59
CA ARG A 1122 19.93 -13.16 -12.86
C ARG A 1122 21.23 -13.92 -12.66
N MET A 1123 22.35 -13.34 -13.10
CA MET A 1123 23.68 -13.92 -12.87
C MET A 1123 24.04 -13.98 -11.38
N ASN A 1124 23.70 -12.96 -10.61
CA ASN A 1124 23.85 -12.96 -9.15
C ASN A 1124 23.03 -14.09 -8.51
N VAL A 1125 21.77 -14.27 -8.92
CA VAL A 1125 20.93 -15.39 -8.48
C VAL A 1125 21.54 -16.73 -8.84
N LEU A 1126 21.98 -16.93 -10.08
CA LEU A 1126 22.56 -18.19 -10.58
C LEU A 1126 23.85 -18.56 -9.83
N LEU A 1127 24.76 -17.60 -9.63
CA LEU A 1127 26.07 -17.84 -9.01
C LEU A 1127 26.01 -18.06 -7.49
N SER A 1128 24.89 -17.70 -6.84
CA SER A 1128 24.75 -17.73 -5.37
C SER A 1128 23.91 -18.89 -4.82
N ARG A 1129 23.56 -19.88 -5.66
CA ARG A 1129 22.75 -21.05 -5.25
C ARG A 1129 23.55 -22.20 -4.62
N ALA A 1130 24.85 -22.26 -4.88
CA ALA A 1130 25.71 -23.36 -4.43
C ALA A 1130 26.24 -23.12 -3.02
N LYS A 1131 26.16 -24.14 -2.16
CA LYS A 1131 26.79 -24.15 -0.83
C LYS A 1131 28.25 -24.57 -0.91
N TRP A 1132 28.52 -25.76 -1.46
CA TRP A 1132 29.86 -26.36 -1.45
C TRP A 1132 30.55 -26.27 -2.81
N ARG A 1133 29.85 -26.63 -3.90
CA ARG A 1133 30.46 -26.70 -5.23
C ARG A 1133 29.60 -26.07 -6.31
N LEU A 1134 30.18 -25.12 -7.04
CA LEU A 1134 29.59 -24.47 -8.21
C LEU A 1134 30.34 -24.90 -9.47
N ILE A 1135 29.63 -25.54 -10.41
CA ILE A 1135 30.19 -25.99 -11.68
C ILE A 1135 29.49 -25.26 -12.83
N LEU A 1136 30.25 -24.46 -13.58
CA LEU A 1136 29.78 -23.69 -14.72
C LEU A 1136 30.24 -24.33 -16.02
N VAL A 1137 29.35 -24.50 -16.99
CA VAL A 1137 29.65 -25.02 -18.33
C VAL A 1137 29.38 -23.93 -19.35
N GLY A 1138 30.39 -23.56 -20.13
CA GLY A 1138 30.27 -22.53 -21.17
C GLY A 1138 31.61 -22.25 -21.84
N SER A 1139 31.69 -21.24 -22.71
CA SER A 1139 32.94 -20.89 -23.41
C SER A 1139 33.56 -19.60 -22.88
N LEU A 1140 34.70 -19.69 -22.17
CA LEU A 1140 35.39 -18.51 -21.62
C LEU A 1140 35.83 -17.55 -22.73
N GLN A 1141 36.33 -18.10 -23.83
CA GLN A 1141 36.82 -17.31 -24.94
C GLN A 1141 35.68 -16.52 -25.63
N PHE A 1142 34.48 -17.10 -25.75
CA PHE A 1142 33.30 -16.37 -26.21
C PHE A 1142 32.99 -15.18 -25.30
N TYR A 1143 32.92 -15.38 -23.99
CA TYR A 1143 32.57 -14.31 -23.07
C TYR A 1143 33.63 -13.20 -23.01
N LYS A 1144 34.93 -13.55 -23.08
CA LYS A 1144 36.03 -12.55 -23.17
C LYS A 1144 35.88 -11.67 -24.42
N ASP A 1145 35.67 -12.29 -25.58
CA ASP A 1145 35.46 -11.57 -26.85
C ASP A 1145 34.22 -10.65 -26.78
N VAL A 1146 33.16 -11.06 -26.07
CA VAL A 1146 32.00 -10.19 -25.85
C VAL A 1146 32.32 -9.02 -24.92
N VAL A 1147 33.05 -9.24 -23.81
CA VAL A 1147 33.43 -8.15 -22.88
C VAL A 1147 34.33 -7.12 -23.56
N GLU A 1148 35.32 -7.56 -24.34
CA GLU A 1148 36.20 -6.65 -25.10
C GLU A 1148 35.44 -5.82 -26.13
N ARG A 1149 34.43 -6.40 -26.77
CA ARG A 1149 33.54 -5.68 -27.70
C ARG A 1149 32.63 -4.69 -26.96
N SER A 1150 32.09 -5.07 -25.82
CA SER A 1150 31.22 -4.20 -25.00
C SER A 1150 31.96 -3.00 -24.41
N ALA A 1151 33.23 -3.16 -24.02
CA ALA A 1151 34.04 -2.05 -23.47
C ALA A 1151 34.19 -0.86 -24.44
N LYS A 1152 33.94 -1.06 -25.74
CA LYS A 1152 33.97 -0.02 -26.78
C LYS A 1152 32.62 0.65 -27.02
N LEU A 1153 31.58 0.26 -26.28
CA LEU A 1153 30.20 0.75 -26.43
C LEU A 1153 29.74 1.41 -25.12
N PRO A 1154 29.31 2.68 -25.13
CA PRO A 1154 28.98 3.42 -23.90
C PRO A 1154 27.74 2.91 -23.14
N ASP A 1155 26.87 2.11 -23.78
CA ASP A 1155 25.56 1.71 -23.23
C ASP A 1155 25.41 0.21 -22.90
N GLN A 1156 26.51 -0.51 -22.63
CA GLN A 1156 26.45 -1.95 -22.29
C GLN A 1156 26.97 -2.23 -20.87
N ASP A 1157 26.04 -2.39 -19.91
CA ASP A 1157 26.38 -2.80 -18.53
C ASP A 1157 26.65 -4.31 -18.43
N VAL A 1158 27.85 -4.73 -18.87
CA VAL A 1158 28.37 -6.09 -18.69
C VAL A 1158 29.67 -6.11 -17.87
N GLY A 1159 29.94 -5.02 -17.13
CA GLY A 1159 31.17 -4.87 -16.34
C GLY A 1159 31.34 -5.97 -15.29
N PHE A 1160 30.24 -6.56 -14.81
CA PHE A 1160 30.27 -7.69 -13.87
C PHE A 1160 30.95 -8.95 -14.46
N LEU A 1161 30.88 -9.19 -15.78
CA LEU A 1161 31.58 -10.31 -16.42
C LEU A 1161 33.10 -10.13 -16.36
N GLY A 1162 33.59 -8.90 -16.51
CA GLY A 1162 35.01 -8.58 -16.31
C GLY A 1162 35.46 -8.93 -14.89
N LYS A 1163 34.70 -8.47 -13.88
CA LYS A 1163 34.96 -8.80 -12.46
C LYS A 1163 34.89 -10.30 -12.19
N PHE A 1164 33.97 -11.02 -12.84
CA PHE A 1164 33.86 -12.47 -12.75
C PHE A 1164 35.15 -13.16 -13.22
N PHE A 1165 35.73 -12.75 -14.36
CA PHE A 1165 36.99 -13.32 -14.85
C PHE A 1165 38.16 -13.05 -13.92
N GLU A 1166 38.28 -11.81 -13.43
CA GLU A 1166 39.32 -11.46 -12.46
C GLU A 1166 39.22 -12.32 -11.20
N SER A 1167 38.00 -12.48 -10.66
CA SER A 1167 37.77 -13.29 -9.46
C SER A 1167 38.01 -14.78 -9.72
N LEU A 1168 37.61 -15.30 -10.90
CA LEU A 1168 37.85 -16.69 -11.28
C LEU A 1168 39.36 -16.99 -11.39
N ASN A 1169 40.12 -16.13 -12.07
CA ASN A 1169 41.57 -16.28 -12.23
C ASN A 1169 42.31 -16.18 -10.88
N ARG A 1170 41.85 -15.30 -9.98
CA ARG A 1170 42.36 -15.22 -8.61
C ARG A 1170 42.09 -16.53 -7.86
N GLY A 1171 40.89 -17.09 -8.00
CA GLY A 1171 40.52 -18.39 -7.44
C GLY A 1171 41.39 -19.53 -7.98
N VAL A 1172 41.68 -19.55 -9.28
CA VAL A 1172 42.58 -20.55 -9.90
C VAL A 1172 43.99 -20.45 -9.32
N SER A 1173 44.51 -19.23 -9.19
CA SER A 1173 45.83 -18.99 -8.58
C SER A 1173 45.90 -19.44 -7.12
N ALA A 1174 44.79 -19.31 -6.39
CA ALA A 1174 44.64 -19.76 -5.00
C ALA A 1174 44.27 -21.24 -4.85
N LYS A 1175 44.12 -22.00 -5.95
CA LYS A 1175 43.59 -23.39 -5.97
C LYS A 1175 42.17 -23.54 -5.40
N GLU A 1176 41.42 -22.45 -5.34
CA GLU A 1176 40.02 -22.39 -4.93
C GLU A 1176 39.05 -22.52 -6.12
N ALA A 1177 39.55 -22.39 -7.34
CA ALA A 1177 38.82 -22.63 -8.58
C ALA A 1177 39.65 -23.46 -9.57
N SER A 1178 38.99 -24.14 -10.50
CA SER A 1178 39.64 -24.86 -11.61
C SER A 1178 38.98 -24.54 -12.94
N ILE A 1179 39.78 -24.42 -14.00
CA ILE A 1179 39.30 -24.35 -15.39
C ILE A 1179 39.64 -25.69 -16.04
N VAL A 1180 38.62 -26.41 -16.52
CA VAL A 1180 38.75 -27.74 -17.10
C VAL A 1180 38.33 -27.69 -18.57
N PRO A 1181 39.24 -27.88 -19.53
CA PRO A 1181 38.89 -27.99 -20.93
C PRO A 1181 37.94 -29.17 -21.20
N TRP A 1182 37.00 -29.00 -22.14
CA TRP A 1182 36.08 -30.08 -22.53
C TRP A 1182 36.77 -31.39 -22.94
N SER A 1183 37.93 -31.31 -23.61
CA SER A 1183 38.74 -32.48 -23.99
C SER A 1183 39.25 -33.26 -22.77
N GLN A 1184 39.68 -32.57 -21.72
CA GLN A 1184 40.12 -33.18 -20.47
C GLN A 1184 38.94 -33.85 -19.75
N LEU A 1185 37.79 -33.18 -19.68
CA LEU A 1185 36.60 -33.75 -19.04
C LEU A 1185 36.14 -35.03 -19.75
N LYS A 1186 36.25 -35.14 -21.08
CA LYS A 1186 35.95 -36.38 -21.83
C LYS A 1186 36.92 -37.54 -21.59
N GLY A 1187 38.13 -37.24 -21.12
CA GLY A 1187 39.22 -38.22 -21.08
C GLY A 1187 40.00 -38.32 -22.41
N ASP A 1188 39.87 -37.32 -23.30
CA ASP A 1188 40.63 -37.23 -24.56
C ASP A 1188 42.02 -36.58 -24.38
N ALA A 1189 42.39 -36.22 -23.14
CA ALA A 1189 43.71 -35.69 -22.81
C ALA A 1189 44.73 -36.83 -22.76
N SER A 1190 45.63 -36.82 -23.74
CA SER A 1190 46.83 -37.67 -23.81
C SER A 1190 47.84 -37.29 -22.74
#